data_AF-A7MIH0-F1
#
_entry.id   AF-A7MIH0-F1
#
_cell.length_a   1.000
_cell.length_b   1.000
_cell.length_c   1.000
_cell.angle_alpha   90.00
_cell.angle_beta   90.00
_cell.angle_gamma   90.00
#
_symmetry.space_group_name_H-M   'P 1'
#
loop_
_entity.id
_entity.type
_entity.pdbx_description
1 polymer ?
#
loop_
_entity_poly.entity_id
_entity_poly.type
_entity_poly.pdbx_seq_one_letter_code
_entity_poly.pdbx_strand_id
1 'polypeptide(L)'
;MIYEIVWYLKWLTNHGERSAFLSTDEKREFISKLKEIFVFLDKNTIMNFELAGAWFFQKVAMLSFFKGLQPDAQIVYVEKYDPYKHMVQLRYFTSTLSLEQISLDDRDIIPAYAKTIRHDFMDETLILERRLWVALGDAQQIDISVSHLPTRLSLGGKQYKEGLKATDIKKHFLALMPKYEKKREYQDAWIFIDRDTQADDNAEHLYRYVHEHYPEKNIYFALKKESHDWERLQKEGFNLIEFGSHEHKLALGSCSKVISSHANYYITNLLGPKMLAGRHFVFLQHGVTKDDLSAWLNTKDEINCFITSSPAEYHSISDNLTKYFYSKKDVFLTGFPRHDRLIKSNNVAERLIVIMPTWRQTIVGKVLGNGDEREINPLFMHSEFATRWKSVLHSPLLEKCAKQYNYRVAFFPHFNILPYLNNFDVPEYIEVLTHVTGSIQEVFSRAALMITDYSSVAFEMAVQNKQIIYYQFDAREFFAGHVYTKGYFDYRKHGFGPVVETEKELFKELNTLLKNDAVPSAKILKRINDTFPFRDGLNCERTYQAIASLDAPLPEGFADKDIHQQYAQQAADARRWGLAEKRWQAYLMLALTQDEEAHGCAGLAEALRKQGKTVAARNAIHHWYARHTEQRHTALSAGLALVEMAEHHWQQAAAHWQEAGEATIDNVRYCYCLYRSGQVSVLEALCKKARPAAGFSYARFCLLLAKQKWADGIAYVKEQDVDVTSSESLENKLLITLSYCYQQLNKLNDAHQCLVKYEKYIENDPQCRLKIARLAFLRQNWEKILTQLNKASADVDHLPDEHLYYYCVALLRTDKYKELYTLYGTLSDALRNDVRFLKIYAQACLALKKTGEAIALFEAQNKPDDEFCLIYAEALREAGRFSQALSVVRNKLSRYNQKAWMLRCELAQLCEDWDDAYDCWLNLLRHYPQNMPANAAEKLQNLRLLREFSVKSDA
;
A
#
# COMPACT_ATOMS: atom_id res chain seq x y z
N MET A 1 13.44 -5.79 35.62
CA MET A 1 12.84 -4.72 34.79
C MET A 1 12.26 -5.25 33.48
N ILE A 2 13.05 -5.68 32.48
CA ILE A 2 12.51 -6.25 31.21
C ILE A 2 11.50 -7.37 31.51
N TYR A 3 11.81 -8.24 32.47
CA TYR A 3 10.91 -9.27 32.97
C TYR A 3 9.51 -8.73 33.33
N GLU A 4 9.42 -7.67 34.14
CA GLU A 4 8.15 -7.04 34.55
C GLU A 4 7.42 -6.39 33.37
N ILE A 5 8.17 -5.72 32.50
CA ILE A 5 7.60 -5.04 31.32
C ILE A 5 6.98 -6.05 30.35
N VAL A 6 7.57 -7.24 30.21
CA VAL A 6 6.99 -8.33 29.40
C VAL A 6 5.63 -8.75 29.96
N TRP A 7 5.46 -8.77 31.28
CA TRP A 7 4.15 -9.04 31.90
C TRP A 7 3.16 -7.92 31.64
N TYR A 8 3.56 -6.64 31.73
CA TYR A 8 2.72 -5.52 31.34
C TYR A 8 2.28 -5.62 29.87
N LEU A 9 3.20 -5.91 28.95
CA LEU A 9 2.88 -6.10 27.53
C LEU A 9 1.86 -7.22 27.36
N LYS A 10 2.06 -8.38 27.99
CA LYS A 10 1.10 -9.49 27.92
C LYS A 10 -0.27 -9.14 28.51
N TRP A 11 -0.30 -8.34 29.57
CA TRP A 11 -1.53 -7.97 30.25
C TRP A 11 -2.32 -6.87 29.51
N LEU A 12 -1.65 -5.89 28.92
CA LEU A 12 -2.30 -4.69 28.38
C LEU A 12 -2.41 -4.67 26.84
N THR A 13 -1.64 -5.48 26.12
CA THR A 13 -1.71 -5.49 24.64
C THR A 13 -3.11 -5.92 24.18
N ASN A 14 -3.75 -5.08 23.37
CA ASN A 14 -5.12 -5.24 22.88
C ASN A 14 -6.22 -5.29 23.95
N HIS A 15 -5.88 -4.93 25.20
CA HIS A 15 -6.76 -5.00 26.37
C HIS A 15 -6.94 -3.62 27.02
N GLY A 16 -7.40 -2.63 26.25
CA GLY A 16 -7.60 -1.25 26.71
C GLY A 16 -8.63 -1.11 27.85
N GLU A 17 -9.58 -2.05 27.95
CA GLU A 17 -10.53 -2.14 29.05
C GLU A 17 -9.83 -2.29 30.41
N ARG A 18 -8.66 -2.94 30.45
CA ARG A 18 -7.89 -3.14 31.69
C ARG A 18 -7.21 -1.88 32.19
N SER A 19 -7.10 -0.84 31.37
CA SER A 19 -6.59 0.48 31.74
C SER A 19 -7.66 1.58 31.67
N ALA A 20 -8.94 1.23 31.51
CA ALA A 20 -10.03 2.19 31.38
C ALA A 20 -10.28 3.04 32.65
N PHE A 21 -9.74 2.63 33.80
CA PHE A 21 -9.79 3.40 35.04
C PHE A 21 -8.80 4.57 35.07
N LEU A 22 -7.81 4.59 34.16
CA LEU A 22 -6.85 5.67 34.01
C LEU A 22 -7.38 6.72 33.02
N SER A 23 -7.14 7.98 33.34
CA SER A 23 -7.31 9.10 32.40
C SER A 23 -6.29 9.02 31.27
N THR A 24 -6.59 9.71 30.17
CA THR A 24 -5.68 9.80 29.01
C THR A 24 -4.30 10.34 29.40
N ASP A 25 -4.26 11.30 30.32
CA ASP A 25 -3.00 11.92 30.77
C ASP A 25 -2.18 10.97 31.64
N GLU A 26 -2.81 10.22 32.55
CA GLU A 26 -2.14 9.18 33.35
C GLU A 26 -1.56 8.06 32.46
N LYS A 27 -2.30 7.63 31.43
CA LYS A 27 -1.80 6.65 30.46
C LYS A 27 -0.57 7.17 29.70
N ARG A 28 -0.60 8.43 29.25
CA ARG A 28 0.55 9.06 28.57
C ARG A 28 1.74 9.19 29.51
N GLU A 29 1.53 9.58 30.76
CA GLU A 29 2.60 9.67 31.75
C GLU A 29 3.25 8.31 32.01
N PHE A 30 2.44 7.25 32.18
CA PHE A 30 2.94 5.89 32.33
C PHE A 30 3.80 5.45 31.13
N ILE A 31 3.32 5.66 29.90
CA ILE A 31 4.09 5.35 28.68
C ILE A 31 5.37 6.18 28.61
N SER A 32 5.32 7.47 28.95
CA SER A 32 6.49 8.36 28.96
C SER A 32 7.55 7.86 29.92
N LYS A 33 7.17 7.44 31.13
CA LYS A 33 8.09 6.85 32.10
C LYS A 33 8.69 5.53 31.64
N LEU A 34 7.93 4.68 30.96
CA LEU A 34 8.50 3.50 30.30
C LEU A 34 9.52 3.89 29.22
N LYS A 35 9.20 4.86 28.36
CA LYS A 35 10.14 5.34 27.32
C LYS A 35 11.43 5.90 27.95
N GLU A 36 11.34 6.68 29.03
CA GLU A 36 12.50 7.16 29.81
C GLU A 36 13.36 6.00 30.34
N ILE A 37 12.73 4.98 30.93
CA ILE A 37 13.42 3.78 31.43
C ILE A 37 14.15 3.04 30.30
N PHE A 38 13.52 2.91 29.14
CA PHE A 38 14.10 2.20 28.00
C PHE A 38 15.31 2.90 27.39
N VAL A 39 15.55 4.20 27.65
CA VAL A 39 16.78 4.89 27.26
C VAL A 39 18.02 4.18 27.84
N PHE A 40 17.93 3.67 29.06
CA PHE A 40 19.03 3.01 29.78
C PHE A 40 19.29 1.55 29.36
N LEU A 41 18.41 0.95 28.55
CA LEU A 41 18.58 -0.40 28.03
C LEU A 41 19.23 -0.39 26.65
N ASP A 42 20.33 -1.11 26.46
CA ASP A 42 20.88 -1.30 25.12
C ASP A 42 20.08 -2.33 24.30
N LYS A 43 20.23 -2.27 22.97
CA LYS A 43 19.52 -3.12 22.01
C LYS A 43 19.81 -4.62 22.22
N ASN A 44 21.05 -4.99 22.50
CA ASN A 44 21.46 -6.39 22.63
C ASN A 44 20.83 -7.02 23.88
N THR A 45 20.76 -6.27 24.99
CA THR A 45 20.09 -6.73 26.21
C THR A 45 18.61 -7.05 25.98
N ILE A 46 17.89 -6.25 25.18
CA ILE A 46 16.49 -6.54 24.82
C ILE A 46 16.39 -7.78 23.92
N MET A 47 17.22 -7.85 22.88
CA MET A 47 17.16 -8.92 21.88
C MET A 47 17.58 -10.30 22.44
N ASN A 48 18.48 -10.33 23.43
CA ASN A 48 18.97 -11.56 24.06
C ASN A 48 18.17 -11.98 25.30
N PHE A 49 17.11 -11.25 25.67
CA PHE A 49 16.29 -11.62 26.82
C PHE A 49 15.37 -12.82 26.50
N GLU A 50 15.42 -13.89 27.30
CA GLU A 50 14.71 -15.16 27.01
C GLU A 50 13.70 -15.60 28.09
N LEU A 51 13.55 -14.84 29.17
CA LEU A 51 12.64 -15.17 30.26
C LEU A 51 11.21 -14.67 30.00
N ALA A 52 10.26 -15.11 30.83
CA ALA A 52 8.85 -14.73 30.80
C ALA A 52 8.17 -14.96 29.43
N GLY A 53 8.69 -15.84 28.57
CA GLY A 53 8.18 -16.05 27.22
C GLY A 53 8.24 -14.79 26.35
N ALA A 54 9.32 -14.02 26.47
CA ALA A 54 9.61 -12.87 25.62
C ALA A 54 10.06 -13.32 24.24
N TRP A 55 9.09 -13.64 23.37
CA TRP A 55 9.35 -14.03 22.00
C TRP A 55 9.72 -12.82 21.15
N PHE A 56 10.02 -13.07 19.88
CA PHE A 56 10.42 -12.03 18.94
C PHE A 56 9.39 -10.88 18.84
N PHE A 57 8.09 -11.17 18.94
CA PHE A 57 7.05 -10.15 19.05
C PHE A 57 7.33 -9.15 20.18
N GLN A 58 7.50 -9.62 21.42
CA GLN A 58 7.74 -8.75 22.57
C GLN A 58 9.04 -7.96 22.41
N LYS A 59 10.08 -8.58 21.84
CA LYS A 59 11.38 -7.95 21.61
C LYS A 59 11.27 -6.80 20.60
N VAL A 60 10.65 -7.03 19.45
CA VAL A 60 10.45 -5.98 18.43
C VAL A 60 9.51 -4.91 18.93
N ALA A 61 8.45 -5.27 19.65
CA ALA A 61 7.53 -4.31 20.27
C ALA A 61 8.26 -3.38 21.25
N MET A 62 9.06 -3.95 22.16
CA MET A 62 9.84 -3.15 23.10
C MET A 62 10.85 -2.24 22.40
N LEU A 63 11.56 -2.76 21.41
CA LEU A 63 12.60 -2.03 20.69
C LEU A 63 12.03 -0.89 19.85
N SER A 64 10.92 -1.12 19.16
CA SER A 64 10.31 -0.12 18.29
C SER A 64 9.48 0.90 19.08
N PHE A 65 8.59 0.45 19.96
CA PHE A 65 7.66 1.34 20.65
C PHE A 65 8.33 2.19 21.75
N PHE A 66 9.19 1.58 22.56
CA PHE A 66 9.81 2.29 23.68
C PHE A 66 11.16 2.96 23.35
N LYS A 67 11.86 2.52 22.28
CA LYS A 67 13.15 3.10 21.88
C LYS A 67 13.19 3.73 20.48
N GLY A 68 12.18 3.51 19.63
CA GLY A 68 12.20 3.97 18.25
C GLY A 68 13.26 3.29 17.37
N LEU A 69 13.65 2.04 17.70
CA LEU A 69 14.69 1.30 16.99
C LEU A 69 14.12 0.06 16.25
N GLN A 70 14.82 -0.40 15.21
CA GLN A 70 14.53 -1.64 14.49
C GLN A 70 15.47 -2.78 14.93
N PRO A 71 15.05 -4.05 14.82
CA PRO A 71 15.94 -5.20 15.06
C PRO A 71 17.06 -5.28 14.01
N ASP A 72 18.18 -5.93 14.32
CA ASP A 72 19.29 -6.13 13.36
C ASP A 72 18.97 -7.17 12.27
N ALA A 73 18.00 -8.04 12.54
CA ALA A 73 17.52 -9.05 11.63
C ALA A 73 16.02 -9.28 11.84
N GLN A 74 15.31 -9.61 10.77
CA GLN A 74 13.88 -9.92 10.78
C GLN A 74 13.65 -11.43 10.82
N ILE A 75 12.59 -11.87 11.48
CA ILE A 75 12.10 -13.26 11.44
C ILE A 75 10.72 -13.26 10.81
N VAL A 76 10.59 -13.98 9.70
CA VAL A 76 9.30 -14.23 9.04
C VAL A 76 8.90 -15.67 9.33
N TYR A 77 7.76 -15.86 9.99
CA TYR A 77 7.22 -17.14 10.38
C TYR A 77 6.35 -17.71 9.26
N VAL A 78 6.59 -18.96 8.90
CA VAL A 78 5.65 -19.75 8.10
C VAL A 78 4.58 -20.27 9.06
N GLU A 79 3.41 -19.65 9.02
CA GLU A 79 2.35 -19.85 10.01
C GLU A 79 1.36 -20.93 9.59
N LYS A 80 0.94 -20.93 8.31
CA LYS A 80 -0.09 -21.86 7.77
C LYS A 80 0.22 -22.31 6.35
N TYR A 81 -0.39 -23.42 5.94
CA TYR A 81 -0.37 -23.91 4.56
C TYR A 81 -1.78 -24.31 4.13
N ASP A 82 -2.22 -23.79 2.98
CA ASP A 82 -3.48 -24.12 2.32
C ASP A 82 -3.19 -25.11 1.19
N PRO A 83 -3.53 -26.41 1.35
CA PRO A 83 -3.21 -27.43 0.36
C PRO A 83 -4.09 -27.36 -0.89
N TYR A 84 -5.30 -26.78 -0.80
CA TYR A 84 -6.23 -26.69 -1.93
C TYR A 84 -5.85 -25.56 -2.88
N LYS A 85 -5.43 -24.42 -2.33
CA LYS A 85 -4.98 -23.26 -3.12
C LYS A 85 -3.47 -23.22 -3.34
N HIS A 86 -2.74 -24.20 -2.80
CA HIS A 86 -1.28 -24.25 -2.80
C HIS A 86 -0.62 -22.94 -2.31
N MET A 87 -1.11 -22.40 -1.20
CA MET A 87 -0.61 -21.14 -0.63
C MET A 87 0.03 -21.35 0.74
N VAL A 88 1.01 -20.52 1.05
CA VAL A 88 1.63 -20.45 2.38
C VAL A 88 1.33 -19.10 3.03
N GLN A 89 1.06 -19.11 4.33
CA GLN A 89 0.92 -17.88 5.11
C GLN A 89 2.26 -17.53 5.77
N LEU A 90 2.78 -16.36 5.43
CA LEU A 90 3.93 -15.75 6.08
C LEU A 90 3.46 -14.73 7.12
N ARG A 91 4.14 -14.64 8.25
CA ARG A 91 3.83 -13.73 9.35
C ARG A 91 5.06 -13.04 9.91
N TYR A 92 5.03 -11.73 10.11
CA TYR A 92 6.15 -11.00 10.75
C TYR A 92 5.67 -9.74 11.48
N PHE A 93 6.56 -9.10 12.24
CA PHE A 93 6.23 -7.93 13.04
C PHE A 93 7.08 -6.72 12.67
N THR A 94 6.46 -5.54 12.63
CA THR A 94 7.12 -4.28 12.30
C THR A 94 6.41 -3.09 12.93
N SER A 95 7.10 -1.96 13.14
CA SER A 95 6.46 -0.70 13.53
C SER A 95 5.94 0.09 12.33
N THR A 96 6.56 -0.06 11.17
CA THR A 96 6.20 0.64 9.93
C THR A 96 6.27 -0.31 8.75
N LEU A 97 5.32 -0.17 7.82
CA LEU A 97 5.37 -0.92 6.56
C LEU A 97 6.51 -0.38 5.70
N SER A 98 7.19 -1.28 5.01
CA SER A 98 8.33 -1.00 4.15
C SER A 98 8.36 -2.05 3.04
N LEU A 99 9.41 -2.04 2.22
CA LEU A 99 9.54 -2.99 1.12
C LEU A 99 9.48 -4.44 1.59
N GLU A 100 8.44 -5.14 1.12
CA GLU A 100 8.33 -6.60 1.13
C GLU A 100 8.78 -7.11 -0.26
N GLN A 101 9.86 -7.89 -0.29
CA GLN A 101 10.35 -8.55 -1.51
C GLN A 101 10.30 -10.06 -1.30
N ILE A 102 9.29 -10.70 -1.89
CA ILE A 102 9.06 -12.14 -1.82
C ILE A 102 9.53 -12.72 -3.15
N SER A 103 10.31 -13.80 -3.11
CA SER A 103 10.72 -14.51 -4.31
C SER A 103 10.32 -15.98 -4.29
N LEU A 104 9.89 -16.47 -5.44
CA LEU A 104 9.70 -17.88 -5.74
C LEU A 104 10.66 -18.26 -6.86
N ASP A 105 11.59 -19.17 -6.59
CA ASP A 105 12.68 -19.55 -7.51
C ASP A 105 13.32 -18.31 -8.20
N ASP A 106 13.71 -17.33 -7.36
CA ASP A 106 14.32 -16.03 -7.72
C ASP A 106 13.44 -15.04 -8.51
N ARG A 107 12.14 -15.33 -8.67
CA ARG A 107 11.17 -14.40 -9.31
C ARG A 107 10.39 -13.62 -8.26
N ASP A 108 10.28 -12.30 -8.42
CA ASP A 108 9.48 -11.45 -7.53
C ASP A 108 8.00 -11.82 -7.62
N ILE A 109 7.34 -11.94 -6.46
CA ILE A 109 5.93 -12.31 -6.34
C ILE A 109 5.22 -11.34 -5.39
N ILE A 110 3.99 -10.99 -5.76
CA ILE A 110 3.07 -10.23 -4.91
C ILE A 110 2.12 -11.24 -4.25
N PRO A 111 1.86 -11.15 -2.92
CA PRO A 111 0.97 -12.09 -2.25
C PRO A 111 -0.46 -11.98 -2.79
N ALA A 112 -1.17 -13.12 -2.83
CA ALA A 112 -2.56 -13.18 -3.24
C ALA A 112 -3.48 -12.47 -2.22
N TYR A 113 -3.16 -12.57 -0.93
CA TYR A 113 -3.84 -11.84 0.14
C TYR A 113 -2.83 -11.29 1.13
N ALA A 114 -3.10 -10.11 1.67
CA ALA A 114 -2.26 -9.47 2.66
C ALA A 114 -3.13 -8.77 3.71
N LYS A 115 -2.71 -8.84 4.97
CA LYS A 115 -3.36 -8.15 6.08
C LYS A 115 -2.33 -7.56 7.03
N THR A 116 -2.59 -6.34 7.46
CA THR A 116 -1.88 -5.68 8.55
C THR A 116 -2.78 -5.67 9.77
N ILE A 117 -2.32 -6.24 10.87
CA ILE A 117 -3.02 -6.31 12.15
C ILE A 117 -2.37 -5.30 13.08
N ARG A 118 -3.19 -4.53 13.79
CA ARG A 118 -2.70 -3.54 14.76
C ARG A 118 -2.74 -4.14 16.15
N HIS A 119 -1.61 -4.08 16.85
CA HIS A 119 -1.54 -4.37 18.28
C HIS A 119 -1.40 -3.05 19.03
N ASP A 120 -2.34 -2.77 19.92
CA ASP A 120 -2.37 -1.55 20.72
C ASP A 120 -1.88 -1.84 22.13
N PHE A 121 -1.11 -0.92 22.73
CA PHE A 121 -0.75 -0.93 24.14
C PHE A 121 -1.43 0.26 24.80
N MET A 122 -2.51 -0.03 25.53
CA MET A 122 -3.49 0.98 25.94
C MET A 122 -4.08 1.71 24.73
N ASP A 123 -3.82 3.01 24.58
CA ASP A 123 -4.42 3.86 23.55
C ASP A 123 -3.44 4.19 22.40
N GLU A 124 -2.20 3.66 22.45
CA GLU A 124 -1.18 3.85 21.42
C GLU A 124 -0.90 2.54 20.65
N THR A 125 -0.58 2.65 19.36
CA THR A 125 -0.16 1.49 18.55
C THR A 125 1.21 1.01 18.99
N LEU A 126 1.26 -0.20 19.54
CA LEU A 126 2.47 -0.86 19.98
C LEU A 126 3.31 -1.34 18.80
N ILE A 127 2.70 -2.13 17.92
CA ILE A 127 3.37 -2.80 16.80
C ILE A 127 2.34 -3.29 15.77
N LEU A 128 2.77 -3.44 14.52
CA LEU A 128 2.00 -4.06 13.45
C LEU A 128 2.44 -5.52 13.26
N GLU A 129 1.47 -6.40 13.05
CA GLU A 129 1.69 -7.76 12.57
C GLU A 129 1.25 -7.84 11.11
N ARG A 130 2.10 -8.43 10.25
CA ARG A 130 1.80 -8.65 8.84
C ARG A 130 1.53 -10.12 8.60
N ARG A 131 0.47 -10.42 7.84
CA ARG A 131 0.11 -11.75 7.36
C ARG A 131 -0.06 -11.75 5.86
N LEU A 132 0.72 -12.58 5.16
CA LEU A 132 0.79 -12.62 3.70
C LEU A 132 0.49 -14.04 3.24
N TRP A 133 -0.52 -14.21 2.39
CA TRP A 133 -0.77 -15.47 1.69
C TRP A 133 -0.09 -15.43 0.33
N VAL A 134 0.95 -16.25 0.16
CA VAL A 134 1.75 -16.34 -1.06
C VAL A 134 1.38 -17.64 -1.79
N ALA A 135 0.94 -17.52 -3.04
CA ALA A 135 0.67 -18.68 -3.89
C ALA A 135 2.00 -19.30 -4.35
N LEU A 136 2.26 -20.55 -3.96
CA LEU A 136 3.51 -21.24 -4.28
C LEU A 136 3.53 -21.74 -5.73
N GLY A 137 2.36 -22.12 -6.29
CA GLY A 137 2.29 -22.80 -7.58
C GLY A 137 3.21 -24.01 -7.63
N ASP A 138 4.00 -24.11 -8.71
CA ASP A 138 5.00 -25.17 -8.93
C ASP A 138 6.40 -24.81 -8.41
N ALA A 139 6.55 -23.68 -7.70
CA ALA A 139 7.83 -23.22 -7.23
C ALA A 139 8.47 -24.21 -6.25
N GLN A 140 9.79 -24.38 -6.35
CA GLN A 140 10.54 -25.29 -5.49
C GLN A 140 10.94 -24.63 -4.17
N GLN A 141 11.18 -23.32 -4.19
CA GLN A 141 11.67 -22.57 -3.05
C GLN A 141 11.01 -21.21 -2.93
N ILE A 142 10.80 -20.78 -1.68
CA ILE A 142 10.34 -19.44 -1.31
C ILE A 142 11.40 -18.73 -0.49
N ASP A 143 11.59 -17.43 -0.74
CA ASP A 143 12.39 -16.53 0.08
C ASP A 143 11.69 -15.18 0.28
N ILE A 144 12.10 -14.43 1.29
CA ILE A 144 11.55 -13.11 1.61
C ILE A 144 12.60 -12.20 2.24
N SER A 145 12.64 -10.95 1.79
CA SER A 145 13.36 -9.85 2.43
C SER A 145 12.39 -8.76 2.85
N VAL A 146 12.56 -8.26 4.07
CA VAL A 146 11.74 -7.20 4.67
C VAL A 146 12.64 -6.05 5.13
N SER A 147 12.31 -4.82 4.76
CA SER A 147 12.99 -3.59 5.23
C SER A 147 14.51 -3.54 4.94
N HIS A 148 14.99 -4.28 3.94
CA HIS A 148 16.43 -4.49 3.68
C HIS A 148 17.21 -5.10 4.86
N LEU A 149 16.52 -5.63 5.87
CA LEU A 149 17.15 -6.32 6.98
C LEU A 149 17.52 -7.75 6.57
N PRO A 150 18.62 -8.30 7.10
CA PRO A 150 18.85 -9.75 7.09
C PRO A 150 17.59 -10.47 7.59
N THR A 151 16.96 -11.25 6.73
CA THR A 151 15.67 -11.89 7.03
C THR A 151 15.84 -13.39 7.12
N ARG A 152 15.15 -14.01 8.07
CA ARG A 152 15.17 -15.48 8.27
C ARG A 152 13.76 -16.01 8.21
N LEU A 153 13.53 -17.06 7.42
CA LEU A 153 12.28 -17.80 7.44
C LEU A 153 12.30 -18.78 8.61
N SER A 154 11.20 -18.88 9.36
CA SER A 154 11.03 -19.78 10.50
C SER A 154 9.92 -20.79 10.23
N LEU A 155 10.23 -22.08 10.28
CA LEU A 155 9.27 -23.18 10.14
C LEU A 155 9.41 -24.14 11.34
N GLY A 156 8.36 -24.27 12.15
CA GLY A 156 8.36 -25.16 13.31
C GLY A 156 9.49 -24.86 14.32
N GLY A 157 9.89 -23.60 14.46
CA GLY A 157 10.98 -23.14 15.35
C GLY A 157 12.39 -23.20 14.74
N LYS A 158 12.56 -23.84 13.57
CA LYS A 158 13.84 -23.83 12.83
C LYS A 158 13.93 -22.61 11.92
N GLN A 159 15.07 -21.92 11.93
CA GLN A 159 15.30 -20.72 11.12
C GLN A 159 16.22 -21.01 9.93
N TYR A 160 15.90 -20.45 8.77
CA TYR A 160 16.58 -20.62 7.50
C TYR A 160 16.97 -19.24 6.93
N LYS A 161 18.21 -19.11 6.44
CA LYS A 161 18.76 -17.86 5.88
C LYS A 161 18.73 -17.79 4.35
N GLU A 162 18.65 -18.94 3.69
CA GLU A 162 18.79 -19.10 2.24
C GLU A 162 17.47 -19.58 1.63
N GLY A 163 16.34 -18.99 2.04
CA GLY A 163 15.01 -19.45 1.67
C GLY A 163 14.60 -20.81 2.27
N LEU A 164 13.44 -21.31 1.84
CA LEU A 164 12.82 -22.53 2.35
C LEU A 164 12.17 -23.33 1.21
N LYS A 165 12.36 -24.66 1.20
CA LYS A 165 11.78 -25.52 0.16
C LYS A 165 10.27 -25.69 0.37
N ALA A 166 9.52 -25.59 -0.71
CA ALA A 166 8.07 -25.82 -0.71
C ALA A 166 7.70 -27.23 -0.21
N THR A 167 8.53 -28.23 -0.50
CA THR A 167 8.35 -29.61 -0.02
C THR A 167 8.47 -29.73 1.51
N ASP A 168 9.35 -28.94 2.13
CA ASP A 168 9.56 -28.97 3.58
C ASP A 168 8.39 -28.31 4.32
N ILE A 169 7.84 -27.23 3.75
CA ILE A 169 6.60 -26.60 4.22
C ILE A 169 5.46 -27.62 4.18
N LYS A 170 5.22 -28.25 3.02
CA LYS A 170 4.16 -29.25 2.82
C LYS A 170 4.30 -30.39 3.85
N LYS A 171 5.51 -30.97 3.97
CA LYS A 171 5.80 -32.06 4.91
C LYS A 171 5.57 -31.65 6.36
N HIS A 172 5.94 -30.42 6.74
CA HIS A 172 5.74 -29.92 8.10
C HIS A 172 4.26 -29.88 8.47
N PHE A 173 3.41 -29.25 7.66
CA PHE A 173 1.99 -29.12 7.98
C PHE A 173 1.24 -30.46 7.90
N LEU A 174 1.62 -31.35 6.97
CA LEU A 174 1.10 -32.73 6.97
C LEU A 174 1.44 -33.49 8.25
N ALA A 175 2.64 -33.28 8.81
CA ALA A 175 3.05 -33.92 10.07
C ALA A 175 2.33 -33.36 11.30
N LEU A 176 1.74 -32.16 11.23
CA LEU A 176 0.95 -31.57 12.32
C LEU A 176 -0.47 -32.13 12.41
N MET A 177 -0.96 -32.81 11.37
CA MET A 177 -2.29 -33.39 11.34
C MET A 177 -2.41 -34.56 12.34
N PRO A 178 -3.30 -34.49 13.34
CA PRO A 178 -3.50 -35.60 14.26
C PRO A 178 -4.03 -36.85 13.54
N LYS A 179 -3.60 -38.02 14.01
CA LYS A 179 -4.12 -39.30 13.53
C LYS A 179 -5.33 -39.69 14.38
N TYR A 180 -6.49 -39.75 13.74
CA TYR A 180 -7.72 -40.24 14.34
C TYR A 180 -8.17 -41.53 13.68
N GLU A 181 -8.95 -42.32 14.42
CA GLU A 181 -9.68 -43.44 13.85
C GLU A 181 -10.67 -42.93 12.79
N LYS A 182 -10.77 -43.65 11.68
CA LYS A 182 -11.58 -43.26 10.52
C LYS A 182 -12.57 -44.35 10.17
N LYS A 183 -13.75 -43.94 9.70
CA LYS A 183 -14.80 -44.84 9.20
C LYS A 183 -15.21 -44.39 7.81
N ARG A 184 -15.21 -45.33 6.85
CA ARG A 184 -15.46 -45.07 5.42
C ARG A 184 -16.79 -44.33 5.17
N GLU A 185 -17.80 -44.62 5.98
CA GLU A 185 -19.13 -43.98 5.92
C GLU A 185 -19.08 -42.45 6.06
N TYR A 186 -18.16 -41.91 6.85
CA TYR A 186 -18.02 -40.47 7.09
C TYR A 186 -16.86 -39.85 6.30
N GLN A 187 -16.29 -40.58 5.35
CA GLN A 187 -15.20 -40.07 4.52
C GLN A 187 -15.69 -38.83 3.75
N ASP A 188 -14.95 -37.74 3.90
CA ASP A 188 -15.23 -36.42 3.31
C ASP A 188 -16.57 -35.79 3.73
N ALA A 189 -17.21 -36.31 4.79
CA ALA A 189 -18.49 -35.82 5.28
C ALA A 189 -18.43 -34.35 5.76
N TRP A 190 -19.59 -33.70 5.77
CA TRP A 190 -19.78 -32.39 6.40
C TRP A 190 -20.58 -32.57 7.69
N ILE A 191 -20.00 -32.14 8.81
CA ILE A 191 -20.64 -32.22 10.13
C ILE A 191 -21.15 -30.86 10.51
N PHE A 192 -22.47 -30.73 10.62
CA PHE A 192 -23.17 -29.53 11.03
C PHE A 192 -23.46 -29.57 12.54
N ILE A 193 -23.37 -28.41 13.19
CA ILE A 193 -23.73 -28.26 14.60
C ILE A 193 -24.08 -26.81 14.91
N ASP A 194 -25.16 -26.58 15.68
CA ASP A 194 -25.40 -25.28 16.30
C ASP A 194 -24.78 -25.28 17.70
N ARG A 195 -25.42 -25.97 18.65
CA ARG A 195 -24.88 -26.31 19.96
C ARG A 195 -24.95 -27.82 20.18
N ASP A 196 -24.27 -28.30 21.21
CA ASP A 196 -24.41 -29.70 21.61
C ASP A 196 -25.81 -30.03 22.14
N THR A 197 -26.51 -29.06 22.73
CA THR A 197 -27.80 -29.27 23.42
C THR A 197 -29.02 -28.76 22.65
N GLN A 198 -28.85 -27.92 21.62
CA GLN A 198 -29.94 -27.21 20.95
C GLN A 198 -29.58 -26.89 19.49
N ALA A 199 -30.61 -26.91 18.62
CA ALA A 199 -30.54 -26.50 17.23
C ALA A 199 -31.25 -25.13 16.98
N ASP A 200 -31.95 -24.95 15.86
CA ASP A 200 -32.69 -23.72 15.49
C ASP A 200 -31.81 -22.47 15.24
N ASP A 201 -30.57 -22.67 14.79
CA ASP A 201 -29.65 -21.61 14.37
C ASP A 201 -29.08 -21.85 12.95
N ASN A 202 -28.07 -21.09 12.53
CA ASN A 202 -27.60 -21.03 11.14
C ASN A 202 -27.19 -22.38 10.55
N ALA A 203 -26.64 -23.31 11.34
CA ALA A 203 -26.24 -24.62 10.84
C ALA A 203 -27.46 -25.48 10.50
N GLU A 204 -28.53 -25.43 11.31
CA GLU A 204 -29.78 -26.14 11.01
C GLU A 204 -30.40 -25.65 9.68
N HIS A 205 -30.43 -24.33 9.48
CA HIS A 205 -30.97 -23.75 8.23
C HIS A 205 -30.12 -24.10 7.02
N LEU A 206 -28.80 -24.02 7.14
CA LEU A 206 -27.90 -24.39 6.05
C LEU A 206 -27.95 -25.89 5.75
N TYR A 207 -28.07 -26.75 6.78
CA TYR A 207 -28.21 -28.20 6.61
C TYR A 207 -29.41 -28.52 5.72
N ARG A 208 -30.59 -27.92 6.00
CA ARG A 208 -31.79 -28.12 5.18
C ARG A 208 -31.56 -27.73 3.72
N TYR A 209 -30.96 -26.57 3.50
CA TYR A 209 -30.65 -26.10 2.15
C TYR A 209 -29.75 -27.09 1.40
N VAL A 210 -28.68 -27.56 2.04
CA VAL A 210 -27.74 -28.52 1.43
C VAL A 210 -28.41 -29.88 1.20
N HIS A 211 -29.20 -30.35 2.16
CA HIS A 211 -29.94 -31.61 2.04
C HIS A 211 -30.89 -31.61 0.84
N GLU A 212 -31.61 -30.49 0.63
CA GLU A 212 -32.59 -30.34 -0.45
C GLU A 212 -31.95 -30.13 -1.83
N HIS A 213 -30.89 -29.31 -1.92
CA HIS A 213 -30.33 -28.87 -3.19
C HIS A 213 -29.11 -29.69 -3.64
N TYR A 214 -28.44 -30.38 -2.71
CA TYR A 214 -27.23 -31.16 -2.95
C TYR A 214 -27.29 -32.51 -2.22
N PRO A 215 -28.29 -33.37 -2.55
CA PRO A 215 -28.53 -34.64 -1.87
C PRO A 215 -27.38 -35.64 -2.01
N GLU A 216 -26.45 -35.43 -2.95
CA GLU A 216 -25.24 -36.22 -3.10
C GLU A 216 -24.18 -35.92 -2.02
N LYS A 217 -24.31 -34.82 -1.26
CA LYS A 217 -23.39 -34.47 -0.18
C LYS A 217 -23.63 -35.36 1.03
N ASN A 218 -22.54 -35.97 1.50
CA ASN A 218 -22.55 -36.76 2.73
C ASN A 218 -22.57 -35.82 3.95
N ILE A 219 -23.76 -35.52 4.47
CA ILE A 219 -23.97 -34.54 5.55
C ILE A 219 -24.59 -35.18 6.79
N TYR A 220 -24.14 -34.73 7.96
CA TYR A 220 -24.65 -35.16 9.27
C TYR A 220 -24.83 -33.96 10.19
N PHE A 221 -25.75 -34.06 11.15
CA PHE A 221 -26.00 -33.03 12.15
C PHE A 221 -25.73 -33.60 13.54
N ALA A 222 -24.78 -33.02 14.27
CA ALA A 222 -24.39 -33.46 15.60
C ALA A 222 -25.24 -32.76 16.67
N LEU A 223 -25.90 -33.55 17.52
CA LEU A 223 -26.77 -33.07 18.59
C LEU A 223 -26.83 -34.10 19.72
N LYS A 224 -27.01 -33.69 20.98
CA LYS A 224 -27.28 -34.63 22.08
C LYS A 224 -28.66 -35.26 21.91
N LYS A 225 -28.77 -36.55 22.24
CA LYS A 225 -30.01 -37.31 22.10
C LYS A 225 -31.12 -36.80 23.02
N GLU A 226 -30.76 -36.19 24.14
CA GLU A 226 -31.67 -35.59 25.13
C GLU A 226 -32.15 -34.19 24.71
N SER A 227 -31.66 -33.65 23.58
CA SER A 227 -32.13 -32.36 23.09
C SER A 227 -33.61 -32.40 22.72
N HIS A 228 -34.35 -31.36 23.09
CA HIS A 228 -35.75 -31.20 22.72
C HIS A 228 -35.98 -31.09 21.20
N ASP A 229 -34.92 -30.76 20.43
CA ASP A 229 -34.96 -30.70 18.98
C ASP A 229 -34.76 -32.06 18.29
N TRP A 230 -34.25 -33.07 19.00
CA TRP A 230 -33.83 -34.34 18.40
C TRP A 230 -34.97 -35.03 17.63
N GLU A 231 -36.12 -35.22 18.28
CA GLU A 231 -37.27 -35.90 17.65
C GLU A 231 -37.81 -35.12 16.45
N ARG A 232 -37.81 -33.79 16.52
CA ARG A 232 -38.27 -32.91 15.44
C ARG A 232 -37.37 -33.07 14.22
N LEU A 233 -36.07 -32.94 14.40
CA LEU A 233 -35.09 -33.05 13.31
C LEU A 233 -35.04 -34.45 12.72
N GLN A 234 -35.18 -35.49 13.54
CA GLN A 234 -35.27 -36.88 13.07
C GLN A 234 -36.49 -37.08 12.16
N LYS A 235 -37.65 -36.52 12.53
CA LYS A 235 -38.88 -36.57 11.71
C LYS A 235 -38.75 -35.76 10.41
N GLU A 236 -37.96 -34.68 10.43
CA GLU A 236 -37.62 -33.89 9.24
C GLU A 236 -36.60 -34.58 8.30
N GLY A 237 -36.07 -35.75 8.68
CA GLY A 237 -35.15 -36.53 7.84
C GLY A 237 -33.66 -36.17 8.03
N PHE A 238 -33.30 -35.48 9.10
CA PHE A 238 -31.90 -35.17 9.39
C PHE A 238 -31.12 -36.46 9.72
N ASN A 239 -29.92 -36.56 9.15
CA ASN A 239 -28.93 -37.57 9.52
C ASN A 239 -28.27 -37.17 10.86
N LEU A 240 -28.91 -37.51 11.97
CA LEU A 240 -28.45 -37.16 13.32
C LEU A 240 -27.32 -38.08 13.80
N ILE A 241 -26.30 -37.48 14.42
CA ILE A 241 -25.26 -38.20 15.18
C ILE A 241 -25.28 -37.71 16.62
N GLU A 242 -25.31 -38.65 17.57
CA GLU A 242 -25.28 -38.32 19.00
C GLU A 242 -23.97 -37.61 19.37
N PHE A 243 -24.06 -36.36 19.82
CA PHE A 243 -22.91 -35.55 20.16
C PHE A 243 -22.05 -36.21 21.26
N GLY A 244 -20.76 -36.33 20.98
CA GLY A 244 -19.76 -36.84 21.94
C GLY A 244 -19.65 -38.37 21.98
N SER A 245 -20.55 -39.08 21.31
CA SER A 245 -20.50 -40.53 21.12
C SER A 245 -19.22 -40.97 20.39
N HIS A 246 -18.91 -42.27 20.45
CA HIS A 246 -17.82 -42.83 19.67
C HIS A 246 -18.05 -42.64 18.16
N GLU A 247 -19.29 -42.75 17.71
CA GLU A 247 -19.69 -42.49 16.32
C GLU A 247 -19.39 -41.04 15.89
N HIS A 248 -19.72 -40.05 16.72
CA HIS A 248 -19.35 -38.65 16.47
C HIS A 248 -17.84 -38.44 16.35
N LYS A 249 -17.05 -39.12 17.19
CA LYS A 249 -15.59 -39.04 17.13
C LYS A 249 -15.04 -39.64 15.83
N LEU A 250 -15.61 -40.76 15.35
CA LEU A 250 -15.26 -41.36 14.06
C LEU A 250 -15.65 -40.44 12.89
N ALA A 251 -16.81 -39.79 12.98
CA ALA A 251 -17.28 -38.83 11.99
C ALA A 251 -16.34 -37.63 11.90
N LEU A 252 -16.01 -37.01 13.04
CA LEU A 252 -15.01 -35.94 13.10
C LEU A 252 -13.63 -36.41 12.60
N GLY A 253 -13.21 -37.64 12.91
CA GLY A 253 -11.98 -38.24 12.41
C GLY A 253 -11.91 -38.39 10.88
N SER A 254 -13.06 -38.47 10.20
CA SER A 254 -13.17 -38.78 8.77
C SER A 254 -13.68 -37.62 7.90
N CYS A 255 -14.33 -36.62 8.52
CA CYS A 255 -14.96 -35.51 7.84
C CYS A 255 -13.96 -34.59 7.14
N SER A 256 -14.44 -33.90 6.09
CA SER A 256 -13.71 -32.83 5.42
C SER A 256 -14.04 -31.45 6.02
N LYS A 257 -15.25 -31.30 6.60
CA LYS A 257 -15.74 -30.02 7.12
C LYS A 257 -16.46 -30.16 8.46
N VAL A 258 -16.21 -29.18 9.33
CA VAL A 258 -17.00 -28.91 10.53
C VAL A 258 -17.64 -27.54 10.34
N ILE A 259 -18.98 -27.51 10.26
CA ILE A 259 -19.76 -26.32 9.95
C ILE A 259 -20.59 -25.97 11.18
N SER A 260 -20.38 -24.79 11.75
CA SER A 260 -20.94 -24.47 13.05
C SER A 260 -21.36 -23.02 13.24
N SER A 261 -22.48 -22.81 13.92
CA SER A 261 -22.92 -21.48 14.39
C SER A 261 -22.08 -20.98 15.58
N HIS A 262 -21.35 -21.87 16.25
CA HIS A 262 -20.53 -21.58 17.43
C HIS A 262 -19.06 -21.99 17.24
N ALA A 263 -18.14 -21.32 17.95
CA ALA A 263 -16.70 -21.61 17.93
C ALA A 263 -16.15 -22.01 19.32
N ASN A 264 -17.01 -22.55 20.19
CA ASN A 264 -16.64 -22.98 21.54
C ASN A 264 -15.66 -24.17 21.48
N TYR A 265 -14.89 -24.37 22.55
CA TYR A 265 -13.84 -25.40 22.61
C TYR A 265 -14.37 -26.82 22.34
N TYR A 266 -15.58 -27.14 22.81
CA TYR A 266 -16.22 -28.44 22.57
C TYR A 266 -16.56 -28.70 21.10
N ILE A 267 -16.52 -27.66 20.24
CA ILE A 267 -16.72 -27.77 18.79
C ILE A 267 -15.37 -27.81 18.08
N THR A 268 -14.45 -26.91 18.42
CA THR A 268 -13.19 -26.76 17.68
C THR A 268 -12.10 -27.75 18.13
N ASN A 269 -12.23 -28.37 19.30
CA ASN A 269 -11.18 -29.18 19.93
C ASN A 269 -11.71 -30.44 20.64
N LEU A 270 -12.87 -30.98 20.22
CA LEU A 270 -13.45 -32.18 20.86
C LEU A 270 -12.51 -33.40 20.89
N LEU A 271 -11.73 -33.60 19.82
CA LEU A 271 -10.72 -34.65 19.71
C LEU A 271 -9.33 -34.22 20.22
N GLY A 272 -9.23 -33.06 20.88
CA GLY A 272 -8.00 -32.49 21.40
C GLY A 272 -7.41 -31.35 20.55
N PRO A 273 -6.16 -30.93 20.85
CA PRO A 273 -5.47 -29.86 20.15
C PRO A 273 -5.32 -30.16 18.66
N LYS A 274 -5.46 -29.13 17.79
CA LYS A 274 -5.31 -29.25 16.33
C LYS A 274 -6.30 -30.21 15.65
N MET A 275 -7.46 -30.47 16.24
CA MET A 275 -8.50 -31.31 15.62
C MET A 275 -8.87 -30.85 14.21
N LEU A 276 -8.86 -29.54 13.97
CA LEU A 276 -9.20 -28.94 12.69
C LEU A 276 -8.07 -29.00 11.66
N ALA A 277 -6.86 -29.42 12.02
CA ALA A 277 -5.75 -29.54 11.07
C ALA A 277 -6.08 -30.57 9.97
N GLY A 278 -6.12 -30.09 8.72
CA GLY A 278 -6.50 -30.87 7.54
C GLY A 278 -8.01 -31.01 7.32
N ARG A 279 -8.81 -30.19 7.99
CA ARG A 279 -10.27 -30.05 7.81
C ARG A 279 -10.61 -28.58 7.70
N HIS A 280 -11.70 -28.25 7.02
CA HIS A 280 -12.20 -26.88 7.00
C HIS A 280 -13.16 -26.63 8.16
N PHE A 281 -12.88 -25.64 8.99
CA PHE A 281 -13.85 -25.11 9.94
C PHE A 281 -14.57 -23.90 9.34
N VAL A 282 -15.90 -24.01 9.27
CA VAL A 282 -16.80 -22.97 8.78
C VAL A 282 -17.56 -22.40 9.97
N PHE A 283 -17.32 -21.14 10.27
CA PHE A 283 -17.97 -20.42 11.35
C PHE A 283 -19.12 -19.57 10.78
N LEU A 284 -20.34 -20.07 10.98
CA LEU A 284 -21.58 -19.43 10.51
C LEU A 284 -22.04 -18.28 11.42
N GLN A 285 -21.49 -18.22 12.63
CA GLN A 285 -21.91 -17.33 13.72
C GLN A 285 -23.34 -17.57 14.21
N HIS A 286 -23.61 -17.23 15.47
CA HIS A 286 -24.96 -17.28 16.06
C HIS A 286 -25.68 -15.92 16.00
N GLY A 287 -24.98 -14.87 15.55
CA GLY A 287 -25.47 -13.50 15.52
C GLY A 287 -24.37 -12.53 15.06
N VAL A 288 -24.77 -11.31 14.72
CA VAL A 288 -23.88 -10.31 14.12
C VAL A 288 -22.79 -9.88 15.11
N THR A 289 -21.53 -10.01 14.72
CA THR A 289 -20.35 -9.54 15.47
C THR A 289 -20.23 -8.02 15.36
N LYS A 290 -21.09 -7.32 16.10
CA LYS A 290 -21.12 -5.85 16.21
C LYS A 290 -20.06 -5.27 17.16
N ASP A 291 -19.62 -6.09 18.10
CA ASP A 291 -18.62 -5.79 19.13
C ASP A 291 -17.30 -6.52 18.85
N ASP A 292 -16.22 -6.08 19.48
CA ASP A 292 -14.89 -6.67 19.27
C ASP A 292 -14.72 -7.96 20.09
N LEU A 293 -14.70 -9.08 19.36
CA LEU A 293 -14.49 -10.45 19.81
C LEU A 293 -13.09 -10.99 19.45
N SER A 294 -12.16 -10.14 19.00
CA SER A 294 -10.85 -10.59 18.50
C SER A 294 -10.08 -11.38 19.56
N ALA A 295 -10.18 -11.00 20.83
CA ALA A 295 -9.50 -11.66 21.94
C ALA A 295 -9.89 -13.14 22.08
N TRP A 296 -11.12 -13.50 21.74
CA TRP A 296 -11.60 -14.89 21.76
C TRP A 296 -11.37 -15.58 20.41
N LEU A 297 -11.76 -14.94 19.31
CA LEU A 297 -11.71 -15.58 17.99
C LEU A 297 -10.27 -15.82 17.52
N ASN A 298 -9.33 -14.93 17.81
CA ASN A 298 -7.91 -15.13 17.47
C ASN A 298 -7.26 -16.33 18.19
N THR A 299 -7.92 -16.91 19.22
CA THR A 299 -7.42 -18.12 19.91
C THR A 299 -7.79 -19.42 19.20
N LYS A 300 -8.65 -19.37 18.18
CA LYS A 300 -9.05 -20.56 17.42
C LYS A 300 -7.93 -21.01 16.50
N ASP A 301 -7.61 -22.30 16.55
CA ASP A 301 -6.56 -22.93 15.74
C ASP A 301 -6.79 -22.61 14.24
N GLU A 302 -8.02 -22.81 13.76
CA GLU A 302 -8.42 -22.61 12.37
C GLU A 302 -9.85 -22.06 12.28
N ILE A 303 -10.03 -21.02 11.45
CA ILE A 303 -11.33 -20.64 10.86
C ILE A 303 -11.05 -20.41 9.38
N ASN A 304 -11.56 -21.28 8.53
CA ASN A 304 -11.28 -21.25 7.08
C ASN A 304 -12.36 -20.48 6.31
N CYS A 305 -13.56 -20.38 6.88
CA CYS A 305 -14.66 -19.60 6.35
C CYS A 305 -15.42 -18.94 7.50
N PHE A 306 -15.32 -17.62 7.60
CA PHE A 306 -15.98 -16.79 8.59
C PHE A 306 -17.11 -16.04 7.89
N ILE A 307 -18.34 -16.47 8.13
CA ILE A 307 -19.52 -15.89 7.48
C ILE A 307 -19.92 -14.60 8.18
N THR A 308 -20.16 -13.53 7.43
CA THR A 308 -20.67 -12.25 7.94
C THR A 308 -21.96 -11.84 7.23
N SER A 309 -22.72 -10.96 7.91
CA SER A 309 -24.06 -10.57 7.53
C SER A 309 -24.19 -9.12 7.02
N SER A 310 -23.24 -8.26 7.41
CA SER A 310 -23.23 -6.84 7.02
C SER A 310 -21.85 -6.39 6.51
N PRO A 311 -21.77 -5.38 5.63
CA PRO A 311 -20.49 -4.84 5.17
C PRO A 311 -19.64 -4.32 6.33
N ALA A 312 -20.24 -3.65 7.30
CA ALA A 312 -19.50 -3.13 8.45
C ALA A 312 -18.91 -4.25 9.33
N GLU A 313 -19.64 -5.35 9.51
CA GLU A 313 -19.12 -6.56 10.17
C GLU A 313 -17.95 -7.16 9.40
N TYR A 314 -18.13 -7.36 8.08
CA TYR A 314 -17.08 -7.85 7.17
C TYR A 314 -15.79 -7.03 7.34
N HIS A 315 -15.87 -5.71 7.14
CA HIS A 315 -14.72 -4.81 7.22
C HIS A 315 -14.07 -4.79 8.61
N SER A 316 -14.87 -4.86 9.69
CA SER A 316 -14.34 -4.88 11.05
C SER A 316 -13.44 -6.09 11.32
N ILE A 317 -13.60 -7.18 10.56
CA ILE A 317 -12.84 -8.41 10.69
C ILE A 317 -11.75 -8.51 9.60
N SER A 318 -12.05 -8.23 8.33
CA SER A 318 -11.17 -8.47 7.19
C SER A 318 -10.13 -7.38 6.94
N ASP A 319 -10.44 -6.12 7.26
CA ASP A 319 -9.64 -4.99 6.80
C ASP A 319 -8.33 -4.83 7.59
N ASN A 320 -7.44 -4.01 7.03
CA ASN A 320 -6.19 -3.65 7.68
C ASN A 320 -6.44 -2.85 8.97
N LEU A 321 -5.48 -2.92 9.88
CA LEU A 321 -5.44 -2.22 11.16
C LEU A 321 -6.53 -2.63 12.16
N THR A 322 -7.27 -3.69 11.86
CA THR A 322 -8.15 -4.38 12.81
C THR A 322 -7.35 -5.34 13.69
N LYS A 323 -7.93 -5.76 14.82
CA LYS A 323 -7.28 -6.72 15.74
C LYS A 323 -7.46 -8.18 15.34
N TYR A 324 -8.39 -8.47 14.44
CA TYR A 324 -8.67 -9.82 13.98
C TYR A 324 -7.55 -10.36 13.10
N PHE A 325 -7.33 -11.67 13.14
CA PHE A 325 -6.30 -12.34 12.34
C PHE A 325 -6.73 -12.71 10.92
N TYR A 326 -8.01 -12.55 10.61
CA TYR A 326 -8.66 -13.04 9.39
C TYR A 326 -8.64 -12.00 8.27
N SER A 327 -8.35 -12.44 7.05
CA SER A 327 -8.22 -11.58 5.86
C SER A 327 -9.40 -11.75 4.91
N LYS A 328 -9.42 -11.02 3.79
CA LYS A 328 -10.38 -11.23 2.70
C LYS A 328 -10.40 -12.68 2.17
N LYS A 329 -9.36 -13.48 2.43
CA LYS A 329 -9.32 -14.93 2.11
C LYS A 329 -10.28 -15.75 2.99
N ASP A 330 -10.45 -15.33 4.24
CA ASP A 330 -11.04 -16.16 5.29
C ASP A 330 -12.47 -15.68 5.64
N VAL A 331 -12.82 -14.43 5.34
CA VAL A 331 -14.09 -13.78 5.69
C VAL A 331 -14.97 -13.63 4.47
N PHE A 332 -16.26 -13.97 4.58
CA PHE A 332 -17.21 -13.97 3.48
C PHE A 332 -18.50 -13.24 3.85
N LEU A 333 -18.86 -12.22 3.08
CA LEU A 333 -20.14 -11.52 3.24
C LEU A 333 -21.22 -12.30 2.51
N THR A 334 -22.03 -13.07 3.25
CA THR A 334 -23.09 -13.91 2.67
C THR A 334 -24.44 -13.73 3.34
N GLY A 335 -24.61 -12.79 4.28
CA GLY A 335 -25.79 -12.90 5.15
C GLY A 335 -25.72 -14.17 6.00
N PHE A 336 -26.73 -14.36 6.85
CA PHE A 336 -26.85 -15.57 7.66
C PHE A 336 -27.88 -16.54 7.07
N PRO A 337 -27.60 -17.85 7.02
CA PRO A 337 -28.54 -18.86 6.53
C PRO A 337 -29.97 -18.72 7.09
N ARG A 338 -30.11 -18.48 8.40
CA ARG A 338 -31.43 -18.33 9.05
C ARG A 338 -32.24 -17.14 8.56
N HIS A 339 -31.59 -16.10 8.04
CA HIS A 339 -32.28 -14.92 7.53
C HIS A 339 -33.19 -15.26 6.35
N ASP A 340 -32.89 -16.30 5.57
CA ASP A 340 -33.75 -16.72 4.44
C ASP A 340 -35.15 -17.07 4.92
N ARG A 341 -35.26 -17.75 6.07
CA ARG A 341 -36.56 -18.06 6.69
C ARG A 341 -37.22 -16.81 7.25
N LEU A 342 -36.47 -15.96 7.95
CA LEU A 342 -37.01 -14.73 8.56
C LEU A 342 -37.58 -13.77 7.52
N ILE A 343 -36.90 -13.61 6.38
CA ILE A 343 -37.33 -12.74 5.27
C ILE A 343 -38.53 -13.33 4.54
N LYS A 344 -38.57 -14.65 4.29
CA LYS A 344 -39.68 -15.33 3.60
C LYS A 344 -40.96 -15.45 4.44
N SER A 345 -40.90 -15.16 5.74
CA SER A 345 -42.09 -15.26 6.58
C SER A 345 -43.15 -14.24 6.14
N ASN A 346 -44.19 -14.71 5.44
CA ASN A 346 -45.34 -13.91 5.01
C ASN A 346 -46.30 -13.58 6.17
N ASN A 347 -45.87 -13.81 7.41
CA ASN A 347 -46.71 -13.58 8.57
C ASN A 347 -46.84 -12.08 8.81
N VAL A 348 -48.07 -11.57 8.79
CA VAL A 348 -48.38 -10.27 9.36
C VAL A 348 -47.93 -10.33 10.82
N ALA A 349 -47.00 -9.45 11.21
CA ALA A 349 -46.49 -9.43 12.57
C ALA A 349 -47.68 -9.37 13.56
N GLU A 350 -47.66 -10.25 14.56
CA GLU A 350 -48.60 -10.16 15.66
C GLU A 350 -48.36 -8.85 16.39
N ARG A 351 -49.40 -8.26 17.00
CA ARG A 351 -49.24 -7.15 17.94
C ARG A 351 -48.58 -7.68 19.22
N LEU A 352 -47.31 -8.03 19.14
CA LEU A 352 -46.51 -8.64 20.20
C LEU A 352 -45.27 -7.79 20.46
N ILE A 353 -45.10 -7.39 21.71
CA ILE A 353 -43.90 -6.76 22.26
C ILE A 353 -43.06 -7.85 22.90
N VAL A 354 -41.84 -8.06 22.44
CA VAL A 354 -40.91 -9.01 23.05
C VAL A 354 -39.84 -8.27 23.84
N ILE A 355 -39.73 -8.57 25.12
CA ILE A 355 -38.67 -8.08 26.00
C ILE A 355 -37.59 -9.17 26.07
N MET A 356 -36.41 -8.89 25.50
CA MET A 356 -35.33 -9.87 25.34
C MET A 356 -33.97 -9.25 25.68
N PRO A 357 -33.66 -9.09 26.97
CA PRO A 357 -32.37 -8.58 27.42
C PRO A 357 -31.24 -9.61 27.26
N THR A 358 -30.01 -9.12 27.09
CA THR A 358 -28.81 -9.95 27.18
C THR A 358 -28.40 -10.22 28.64
N TRP A 359 -27.24 -10.86 28.83
CA TRP A 359 -26.68 -11.23 30.13
C TRP A 359 -25.42 -10.41 30.46
N ARG A 360 -24.99 -10.41 31.73
CA ARG A 360 -23.69 -9.84 32.13
C ARG A 360 -22.81 -10.92 32.73
N GLN A 361 -21.57 -11.01 32.24
CA GLN A 361 -20.58 -11.95 32.78
C GLN A 361 -20.30 -11.72 34.26
N THR A 362 -20.42 -10.48 34.75
CA THR A 362 -20.15 -10.08 36.14
C THR A 362 -21.22 -10.50 37.14
N ILE A 363 -22.43 -10.86 36.69
CA ILE A 363 -23.57 -11.13 37.58
C ILE A 363 -24.05 -12.58 37.55
N VAL A 364 -23.63 -13.38 36.57
CA VAL A 364 -23.95 -14.81 36.50
C VAL A 364 -22.84 -15.64 37.14
N GLY A 365 -23.16 -16.84 37.63
CA GLY A 365 -22.15 -17.71 38.25
C GLY A 365 -21.10 -18.24 37.27
N LYS A 366 -20.07 -18.86 37.84
CA LYS A 366 -18.95 -19.44 37.11
C LYS A 366 -19.41 -20.63 36.27
N VAL A 367 -18.72 -20.86 35.16
CA VAL A 367 -18.96 -22.02 34.28
C VAL A 367 -18.53 -23.30 34.98
N LEU A 368 -19.36 -24.34 34.88
CA LEU A 368 -19.10 -25.68 35.40
C LEU A 368 -18.52 -26.57 34.29
N GLY A 369 -17.29 -27.05 34.47
CA GLY A 369 -16.62 -27.95 33.52
C GLY A 369 -16.33 -27.29 32.15
N ASN A 370 -16.53 -28.05 31.07
CA ASN A 370 -16.24 -27.64 29.68
C ASN A 370 -17.49 -27.27 28.86
N GLY A 371 -18.67 -27.24 29.48
CA GLY A 371 -19.96 -26.93 28.84
C GLY A 371 -20.41 -25.48 29.06
N ASP A 372 -21.67 -25.21 28.79
CA ASP A 372 -22.30 -23.88 28.97
C ASP A 372 -23.04 -23.72 30.32
N GLU A 373 -23.05 -24.75 31.18
CA GLU A 373 -23.71 -24.73 32.50
C GLU A 373 -22.97 -23.84 33.52
N ARG A 374 -23.72 -23.20 34.44
CA ARG A 374 -23.19 -22.23 35.40
C ARG A 374 -23.77 -22.41 36.80
N GLU A 375 -22.96 -22.06 37.81
CA GLU A 375 -23.42 -21.91 39.20
C GLU A 375 -24.49 -20.81 39.33
N ILE A 376 -25.32 -20.89 40.37
CA ILE A 376 -26.26 -19.84 40.72
C ILE A 376 -25.54 -18.78 41.58
N ASN A 377 -25.60 -17.52 41.17
CA ASN A 377 -25.15 -16.39 41.96
C ASN A 377 -26.28 -15.92 42.90
N PRO A 378 -26.17 -16.11 44.22
CA PRO A 378 -27.22 -15.70 45.16
C PRO A 378 -27.44 -14.18 45.20
N LEU A 379 -26.46 -13.38 44.75
CA LEU A 379 -26.54 -11.91 44.71
C LEU A 379 -27.08 -11.37 43.38
N PHE A 380 -27.50 -12.23 42.46
CA PHE A 380 -27.98 -11.83 41.13
C PHE A 380 -29.09 -10.77 41.20
N MET A 381 -30.09 -10.95 42.09
CA MET A 381 -31.22 -10.03 42.23
C MET A 381 -30.85 -8.67 42.82
N HIS A 382 -29.66 -8.53 43.43
CA HIS A 382 -29.13 -7.24 43.90
C HIS A 382 -28.40 -6.46 42.81
N SER A 383 -28.21 -7.05 41.63
CA SER A 383 -27.59 -6.35 40.50
C SER A 383 -28.52 -5.26 39.96
N GLU A 384 -27.92 -4.19 39.43
CA GLU A 384 -28.69 -3.16 38.72
C GLU A 384 -29.46 -3.79 37.55
N PHE A 385 -28.86 -4.74 36.83
CA PHE A 385 -29.54 -5.47 35.76
C PHE A 385 -30.87 -6.09 36.20
N ALA A 386 -30.85 -6.94 37.22
CA ALA A 386 -32.05 -7.62 37.69
C ALA A 386 -33.08 -6.63 38.23
N THR A 387 -32.62 -5.62 38.98
CA THR A 387 -33.48 -4.58 39.56
C THR A 387 -34.21 -3.78 38.47
N ARG A 388 -33.50 -3.33 37.44
CA ARG A 388 -34.06 -2.52 36.35
C ARG A 388 -35.04 -3.30 35.49
N TRP A 389 -34.68 -4.52 35.07
CA TRP A 389 -35.60 -5.33 34.26
C TRP A 389 -36.82 -5.79 35.05
N LYS A 390 -36.67 -6.15 36.34
CA LYS A 390 -37.82 -6.43 37.21
C LYS A 390 -38.74 -5.20 37.34
N SER A 391 -38.17 -3.99 37.51
CA SER A 391 -38.94 -2.74 37.52
C SER A 391 -39.77 -2.56 36.26
N VAL A 392 -39.17 -2.75 35.08
CA VAL A 392 -39.88 -2.63 33.78
C VAL A 392 -41.01 -3.65 33.65
N LEU A 393 -40.76 -4.92 34.00
CA LEU A 393 -41.77 -5.99 33.91
C LEU A 393 -42.96 -5.74 34.84
N HIS A 394 -42.72 -5.19 36.03
CA HIS A 394 -43.75 -4.87 37.03
C HIS A 394 -44.37 -3.47 36.88
N SER A 395 -43.92 -2.67 35.92
CA SER A 395 -44.38 -1.29 35.77
C SER A 395 -45.84 -1.23 35.28
N PRO A 396 -46.75 -0.51 35.97
CA PRO A 396 -48.13 -0.33 35.51
C PRO A 396 -48.23 0.36 34.13
N LEU A 397 -47.18 1.10 33.74
CA LEU A 397 -47.12 1.75 32.44
C LEU A 397 -46.99 0.76 31.28
N LEU A 398 -46.32 -0.38 31.49
CA LEU A 398 -46.19 -1.44 30.48
C LEU A 398 -47.56 -2.04 30.17
N GLU A 399 -48.29 -2.45 31.20
CA GLU A 399 -49.64 -3.01 31.08
C GLU A 399 -50.60 -2.01 30.44
N LYS A 400 -50.56 -0.74 30.87
CA LYS A 400 -51.38 0.33 30.31
C LYS A 400 -51.12 0.51 28.81
N CYS A 401 -49.85 0.60 28.39
CA CYS A 401 -49.49 0.75 26.98
C CYS A 401 -49.94 -0.46 26.15
N ALA A 402 -49.70 -1.67 26.66
CA ALA A 402 -50.10 -2.92 26.01
C ALA A 402 -51.61 -2.99 25.79
N LYS A 403 -52.42 -2.73 26.84
CA LYS A 403 -53.89 -2.72 26.74
C LYS A 403 -54.43 -1.61 25.84
N GLN A 404 -53.87 -0.39 25.92
CA GLN A 404 -54.35 0.75 25.16
C GLN A 404 -54.24 0.55 23.64
N TYR A 405 -53.18 -0.10 23.17
CA TYR A 405 -52.93 -0.31 21.74
C TYR A 405 -53.14 -1.77 21.29
N ASN A 406 -53.72 -2.60 22.16
CA ASN A 406 -54.00 -4.03 21.92
C ASN A 406 -52.76 -4.84 21.52
N TYR A 407 -51.68 -4.70 22.30
CA TYR A 407 -50.47 -5.51 22.18
C TYR A 407 -50.38 -6.54 23.31
N ARG A 408 -49.91 -7.74 22.97
CA ARG A 408 -49.43 -8.75 23.93
C ARG A 408 -47.98 -8.44 24.31
N VAL A 409 -47.58 -8.89 25.48
CA VAL A 409 -46.20 -8.78 25.95
C VAL A 409 -45.64 -10.17 26.20
N ALA A 410 -44.44 -10.44 25.71
CA ALA A 410 -43.69 -11.63 26.04
C ALA A 410 -42.32 -11.26 26.62
N PHE A 411 -41.88 -12.03 27.61
CA PHE A 411 -40.54 -11.95 28.17
C PHE A 411 -39.75 -13.19 27.76
N PHE A 412 -38.63 -12.97 27.07
CA PHE A 412 -37.71 -14.01 26.65
C PHE A 412 -36.35 -13.77 27.32
N PRO A 413 -36.09 -14.34 28.51
CA PRO A 413 -34.79 -14.23 29.15
C PRO A 413 -33.71 -14.97 28.36
N HIS A 414 -32.51 -14.39 28.30
CA HIS A 414 -31.34 -15.07 27.75
C HIS A 414 -31.07 -16.40 28.49
N PHE A 415 -30.51 -17.41 27.81
CA PHE A 415 -30.22 -18.74 28.39
C PHE A 415 -29.50 -18.67 29.75
N ASN A 416 -28.42 -17.88 29.86
CA ASN A 416 -27.68 -17.65 31.11
C ASN A 416 -28.48 -16.99 32.26
N ILE A 417 -29.67 -16.45 31.98
CA ILE A 417 -30.58 -15.83 32.95
C ILE A 417 -31.71 -16.78 33.35
N LEU A 418 -31.99 -17.84 32.56
CA LEU A 418 -33.05 -18.82 32.85
C LEU A 418 -33.01 -19.38 34.29
N PRO A 419 -31.85 -19.71 34.90
CA PRO A 419 -31.81 -20.20 36.28
C PRO A 419 -32.40 -19.24 37.31
N TYR A 420 -32.48 -17.94 37.00
CA TYR A 420 -33.00 -16.88 37.87
C TYR A 420 -34.42 -16.45 37.51
N LEU A 421 -35.05 -17.05 36.50
CA LEU A 421 -36.35 -16.64 35.96
C LEU A 421 -37.42 -16.54 37.04
N ASN A 422 -37.48 -17.53 37.95
CA ASN A 422 -38.46 -17.55 39.04
C ASN A 422 -38.32 -16.34 39.98
N ASN A 423 -37.14 -15.72 40.09
CA ASN A 423 -36.91 -14.57 40.96
C ASN A 423 -37.42 -13.23 40.37
N PHE A 424 -37.76 -13.21 39.07
CA PHE A 424 -38.34 -12.03 38.43
C PHE A 424 -39.82 -11.85 38.78
N ASP A 425 -40.50 -12.88 39.29
CA ASP A 425 -41.94 -12.86 39.62
C ASP A 425 -42.78 -12.27 38.47
N VAL A 426 -42.58 -12.77 37.25
CA VAL A 426 -43.13 -12.15 36.03
C VAL A 426 -44.67 -12.08 36.11
N PRO A 427 -45.29 -10.90 35.91
CA PRO A 427 -46.76 -10.75 35.96
C PRO A 427 -47.51 -11.63 34.95
N GLU A 428 -48.69 -12.13 35.32
CA GLU A 428 -49.47 -13.10 34.52
C GLU A 428 -49.86 -12.62 33.11
N TYR A 429 -49.99 -11.31 32.91
CA TYR A 429 -50.31 -10.74 31.58
C TYR A 429 -49.12 -10.78 30.60
N ILE A 430 -47.92 -11.11 31.09
CA ILE A 430 -46.69 -11.26 30.30
C ILE A 430 -46.43 -12.74 30.07
N GLU A 431 -46.41 -13.14 28.80
CA GLU A 431 -46.09 -14.50 28.40
C GLU A 431 -44.59 -14.78 28.57
N VAL A 432 -44.21 -15.82 29.30
CA VAL A 432 -42.80 -16.22 29.43
C VAL A 432 -42.45 -17.23 28.36
N LEU A 433 -41.56 -16.83 27.46
CA LEU A 433 -41.06 -17.67 26.37
C LEU A 433 -39.62 -18.09 26.65
N THR A 434 -39.26 -19.33 26.29
CA THR A 434 -37.92 -19.88 26.50
C THR A 434 -37.50 -20.71 25.30
N HIS A 435 -36.21 -21.00 25.21
CA HIS A 435 -35.64 -21.87 24.18
C HIS A 435 -36.23 -23.29 24.16
N VAL A 436 -36.80 -23.78 25.29
CA VAL A 436 -37.41 -25.13 25.38
C VAL A 436 -38.91 -25.13 25.04
N THR A 437 -39.56 -23.97 25.04
CA THR A 437 -41.02 -23.87 24.82
C THR A 437 -41.41 -23.48 23.40
N GLY A 438 -40.44 -23.21 22.50
CA GLY A 438 -40.69 -22.94 21.08
C GLY A 438 -39.46 -22.40 20.33
N SER A 439 -39.60 -22.24 19.01
CA SER A 439 -38.54 -21.70 18.15
C SER A 439 -38.32 -20.21 18.38
N ILE A 440 -37.07 -19.79 18.56
CA ILE A 440 -36.73 -18.37 18.69
C ILE A 440 -36.97 -17.63 17.38
N GLN A 441 -36.81 -18.32 16.24
CA GLN A 441 -37.07 -17.76 14.90
C GLN A 441 -38.55 -17.38 14.75
N GLU A 442 -39.47 -18.18 15.32
CA GLU A 442 -40.90 -17.85 15.36
C GLU A 442 -41.20 -16.65 16.24
N VAL A 443 -40.51 -16.51 17.38
CA VAL A 443 -40.65 -15.32 18.24
C VAL A 443 -40.26 -14.06 17.47
N PHE A 444 -39.13 -14.08 16.75
CA PHE A 444 -38.73 -12.96 15.90
C PHE A 444 -39.74 -12.69 14.78
N SER A 445 -40.30 -13.73 14.17
CA SER A 445 -41.27 -13.62 13.08
C SER A 445 -42.63 -13.07 13.55
N ARG A 446 -43.07 -13.43 14.75
CA ARG A 446 -44.35 -13.01 15.35
C ARG A 446 -44.28 -11.62 15.96
N ALA A 447 -43.15 -11.24 16.55
CA ALA A 447 -43.00 -9.94 17.21
C ALA A 447 -43.17 -8.76 16.24
N ALA A 448 -43.83 -7.70 16.70
CA ALA A 448 -43.87 -6.41 16.01
C ALA A 448 -42.79 -5.43 16.53
N LEU A 449 -42.47 -5.53 17.82
CA LEU A 449 -41.48 -4.67 18.48
C LEU A 449 -40.65 -5.48 19.48
N MET A 450 -39.36 -5.18 19.56
CA MET A 450 -38.47 -5.73 20.57
C MET A 450 -37.94 -4.65 21.52
N ILE A 451 -37.93 -4.94 22.82
CA ILE A 451 -37.18 -4.19 23.82
C ILE A 451 -35.99 -5.05 24.24
N THR A 452 -34.78 -4.55 24.01
CA THR A 452 -33.53 -5.26 24.29
C THR A 452 -32.50 -4.25 24.78
N ASP A 453 -31.28 -4.68 25.11
CA ASP A 453 -30.21 -3.79 25.58
C ASP A 453 -29.03 -3.77 24.61
N TYR A 454 -28.12 -4.75 24.69
CA TYR A 454 -26.91 -4.87 23.88
C TYR A 454 -26.88 -6.17 23.08
N SER A 455 -28.01 -6.88 23.00
CA SER A 455 -28.06 -8.16 22.30
C SER A 455 -27.97 -8.00 20.77
N SER A 456 -27.27 -8.92 20.10
CA SER A 456 -27.22 -9.00 18.64
C SER A 456 -28.55 -9.47 18.03
N VAL A 457 -29.47 -10.02 18.81
CA VAL A 457 -30.82 -10.41 18.34
C VAL A 457 -31.63 -9.24 17.76
N ALA A 458 -31.25 -8.00 18.07
CA ALA A 458 -31.81 -6.82 17.40
C ALA A 458 -31.63 -6.85 15.88
N PHE A 459 -30.59 -7.51 15.37
CA PHE A 459 -30.35 -7.67 13.93
C PHE A 459 -31.37 -8.61 13.28
N GLU A 460 -31.85 -9.62 14.01
CA GLU A 460 -32.90 -10.55 13.54
C GLU A 460 -34.26 -9.85 13.39
N MET A 461 -34.54 -8.87 14.25
CA MET A 461 -35.70 -8.00 14.09
C MET A 461 -35.50 -7.02 12.93
N ALA A 462 -34.31 -6.44 12.83
CA ALA A 462 -33.99 -5.44 11.82
C ALA A 462 -34.02 -6.00 10.39
N VAL A 463 -33.51 -7.22 10.15
CA VAL A 463 -33.55 -7.86 8.82
C VAL A 463 -34.99 -8.11 8.32
N GLN A 464 -35.99 -8.00 9.21
CA GLN A 464 -37.41 -8.11 8.90
C GLN A 464 -38.14 -6.74 8.85
N ASN A 465 -37.42 -5.62 8.88
CA ASN A 465 -38.00 -4.26 9.00
C ASN A 465 -38.85 -4.08 10.28
N LYS A 466 -38.38 -4.54 11.44
CA LYS A 466 -39.11 -4.39 12.70
C LYS A 466 -38.45 -3.40 13.64
N GLN A 467 -39.26 -2.82 14.54
CA GLN A 467 -38.80 -1.80 15.48
C GLN A 467 -38.12 -2.41 16.70
N ILE A 468 -37.12 -1.69 17.21
CA ILE A 468 -36.39 -2.03 18.43
C ILE A 468 -36.40 -0.83 19.38
N ILE A 469 -36.38 -1.06 20.69
CA ILE A 469 -35.96 -0.08 21.69
C ILE A 469 -34.77 -0.66 22.45
N TYR A 470 -33.67 0.10 22.52
CA TYR A 470 -32.49 -0.27 23.31
C TYR A 470 -32.57 0.36 24.69
N TYR A 471 -32.76 -0.43 25.74
CA TYR A 471 -32.75 0.02 27.12
C TYR A 471 -31.37 -0.23 27.75
N GLN A 472 -30.52 0.80 27.74
CA GLN A 472 -29.08 0.73 28.03
C GLN A 472 -28.73 1.57 29.27
N PHE A 473 -29.23 1.18 30.44
CA PHE A 473 -29.03 1.89 31.71
C PHE A 473 -27.60 1.75 32.29
N ASP A 474 -26.85 0.72 31.88
CA ASP A 474 -25.57 0.30 32.47
C ASP A 474 -24.39 0.28 31.46
N ALA A 475 -24.38 1.19 30.49
CA ALA A 475 -23.43 1.12 29.36
C ALA A 475 -21.96 1.15 29.79
N ARG A 476 -21.63 1.88 30.86
CA ARG A 476 -20.26 1.98 31.37
C ARG A 476 -19.78 0.66 31.97
N GLU A 477 -20.60 0.06 32.82
CA GLU A 477 -20.34 -1.19 33.51
C GLU A 477 -20.32 -2.37 32.53
N PHE A 478 -21.21 -2.35 31.54
CA PHE A 478 -21.32 -3.38 30.51
C PHE A 478 -20.02 -3.54 29.72
N PHE A 479 -19.49 -2.46 29.13
CA PHE A 479 -18.26 -2.55 28.32
C PHE A 479 -16.97 -2.68 29.14
N ALA A 480 -17.02 -2.52 30.46
CA ALA A 480 -15.85 -2.66 31.34
C ALA A 480 -15.57 -4.12 31.75
N GLY A 481 -16.59 -4.99 31.79
CA GLY A 481 -16.46 -6.34 32.38
C GLY A 481 -17.14 -7.47 31.61
N HIS A 482 -17.67 -7.21 30.42
CA HIS A 482 -18.31 -8.24 29.60
C HIS A 482 -17.30 -9.03 28.74
N VAL A 483 -17.74 -10.10 28.09
CA VAL A 483 -16.88 -11.00 27.29
C VAL A 483 -16.40 -10.39 25.97
N TYR A 484 -16.91 -9.23 25.58
CA TYR A 484 -16.49 -8.45 24.41
C TYR A 484 -16.34 -6.98 24.75
N THR A 485 -15.52 -6.29 23.96
CA THR A 485 -15.29 -4.85 24.07
C THR A 485 -16.02 -4.11 22.96
N LYS A 486 -16.21 -2.80 23.12
CA LYS A 486 -16.94 -1.98 22.13
C LYS A 486 -16.30 -2.10 20.74
N GLY A 487 -17.08 -2.57 19.77
CA GLY A 487 -16.67 -2.70 18.37
C GLY A 487 -17.01 -1.47 17.52
N TYR A 488 -17.27 -1.70 16.23
CA TYR A 488 -17.62 -0.65 15.26
C TYR A 488 -19.04 -0.09 15.45
N PHE A 489 -19.92 -0.83 16.14
CA PHE A 489 -21.34 -0.52 16.19
C PHE A 489 -21.68 0.50 17.30
N ASP A 490 -22.15 1.68 16.89
CA ASP A 490 -22.70 2.70 17.77
C ASP A 490 -24.22 2.65 17.72
N TYR A 491 -24.88 2.27 18.82
CA TYR A 491 -26.34 2.11 18.86
C TYR A 491 -27.11 3.40 18.52
N ARG A 492 -26.59 4.57 18.88
CA ARG A 492 -27.27 5.85 18.61
C ARG A 492 -27.17 6.22 17.14
N LYS A 493 -26.03 5.95 16.50
CA LYS A 493 -25.76 6.25 15.09
C LYS A 493 -26.27 5.17 14.13
N HIS A 494 -26.05 3.90 14.46
CA HIS A 494 -26.26 2.73 13.59
C HIS A 494 -27.47 1.89 14.01
N GLY A 495 -27.89 1.96 15.29
CA GLY A 495 -28.98 1.14 15.83
C GLY A 495 -30.33 1.34 15.13
N PHE A 496 -31.16 0.30 15.24
CA PHE A 496 -32.44 0.17 14.56
C PHE A 496 -33.62 0.72 15.38
N GLY A 497 -33.34 1.61 16.33
CA GLY A 497 -34.32 2.12 17.28
C GLY A 497 -33.77 3.18 18.21
N PRO A 498 -34.64 3.82 19.04
CA PRO A 498 -34.19 4.70 20.10
C PRO A 498 -33.35 3.96 21.14
N VAL A 499 -32.37 4.65 21.69
CA VAL A 499 -31.53 4.18 22.80
C VAL A 499 -31.86 5.04 24.02
N VAL A 500 -32.40 4.41 25.05
CA VAL A 500 -32.93 5.05 26.27
C VAL A 500 -32.20 4.52 27.49
N GLU A 501 -32.00 5.36 28.50
CA GLU A 501 -31.23 5.01 29.71
C GLU A 501 -32.14 4.97 30.95
N THR A 502 -33.32 5.58 30.88
CA THR A 502 -34.27 5.63 31.98
C THR A 502 -35.60 4.96 31.65
N GLU A 503 -36.28 4.42 32.67
CA GLU A 503 -37.60 3.81 32.53
C GLU A 503 -38.65 4.79 31.98
N LYS A 504 -38.55 6.08 32.37
CA LYS A 504 -39.42 7.15 31.87
C LYS A 504 -39.29 7.35 30.36
N GLU A 505 -38.06 7.36 29.85
CA GLU A 505 -37.79 7.47 28.41
C GLU A 505 -38.25 6.22 27.67
N LEU A 506 -38.00 5.03 28.24
CA LEU A 506 -38.47 3.76 27.69
C LEU A 506 -39.97 3.77 27.43
N PHE A 507 -40.79 4.13 28.43
CA PHE A 507 -42.24 4.16 28.25
C PHE A 507 -42.74 5.29 27.34
N LYS A 508 -42.02 6.41 27.28
CA LYS A 508 -42.30 7.48 26.32
C LYS A 508 -42.10 7.00 24.87
N GLU A 509 -40.97 6.37 24.59
CA GLU A 509 -40.66 5.82 23.27
C GLU A 509 -41.59 4.64 22.93
N LEU A 510 -41.85 3.74 23.89
CA LEU A 510 -42.79 2.63 23.70
C LEU A 510 -44.18 3.14 23.32
N ASN A 511 -44.76 4.08 24.06
CA ASN A 511 -46.05 4.66 23.73
C ASN A 511 -46.06 5.32 22.33
N THR A 512 -44.96 5.99 21.95
CA THR A 512 -44.82 6.62 20.63
C THR A 512 -44.81 5.58 19.51
N LEU A 513 -44.05 4.50 19.68
CA LEU A 513 -43.95 3.43 18.69
C LEU A 513 -45.24 2.62 18.57
N LEU A 514 -45.89 2.26 19.68
CA LEU A 514 -47.15 1.52 19.66
C LEU A 514 -48.30 2.32 19.04
N LYS A 515 -48.33 3.64 19.24
CA LYS A 515 -49.29 4.54 18.58
C LYS A 515 -49.16 4.53 17.05
N ASN A 516 -47.97 4.24 16.53
CA ASN A 516 -47.67 4.12 15.10
C ASN A 516 -47.62 2.65 14.64
N ASP A 517 -48.33 1.76 15.33
CA ASP A 517 -48.37 0.31 15.05
C ASP A 517 -46.99 -0.36 14.97
N ALA A 518 -46.00 0.17 15.69
CA ALA A 518 -44.60 -0.28 15.66
C ALA A 518 -43.97 -0.28 14.25
N VAL A 519 -44.44 0.59 13.35
CA VAL A 519 -43.84 0.74 12.02
C VAL A 519 -42.51 1.51 12.11
N PRO A 520 -41.41 1.02 11.51
CA PRO A 520 -40.16 1.75 11.36
C PRO A 520 -40.30 3.12 10.71
N SER A 521 -39.63 4.12 11.28
CA SER A 521 -39.47 5.42 10.58
C SER A 521 -38.58 5.27 9.35
N ALA A 522 -38.71 6.17 8.37
CA ALA A 522 -37.85 6.18 7.17
C ALA A 522 -36.34 6.22 7.51
N LYS A 523 -35.97 6.91 8.59
CA LYS A 523 -34.59 6.95 9.09
C LYS A 523 -34.10 5.57 9.56
N ILE A 524 -34.95 4.81 10.26
CA ILE A 524 -34.61 3.46 10.72
C ILE A 524 -34.56 2.48 9.53
N LEU A 525 -35.53 2.55 8.61
CA LEU A 525 -35.51 1.72 7.39
C LEU A 525 -34.25 1.96 6.56
N LYS A 526 -33.81 3.22 6.43
CA LYS A 526 -32.53 3.52 5.76
C LYS A 526 -31.35 2.82 6.45
N ARG A 527 -31.25 2.88 7.79
CA ARG A 527 -30.20 2.18 8.55
C ARG A 527 -30.24 0.66 8.35
N ILE A 528 -31.44 0.08 8.33
CA ILE A 528 -31.65 -1.34 8.07
C ILE A 528 -31.16 -1.72 6.67
N ASN A 529 -31.57 -0.96 5.64
CA ASN A 529 -31.16 -1.22 4.26
C ASN A 529 -29.64 -1.05 4.07
N ASP A 530 -29.03 -0.05 4.70
CA ASP A 530 -27.58 0.17 4.66
C ASP A 530 -26.82 -0.98 5.38
N THR A 531 -27.45 -1.66 6.35
CA THR A 531 -26.83 -2.75 7.12
C THR A 531 -26.91 -4.10 6.40
N PHE A 532 -28.05 -4.40 5.78
CA PHE A 532 -28.32 -5.71 5.17
C PHE A 532 -28.40 -5.60 3.65
N PRO A 533 -27.28 -5.75 2.93
CA PRO A 533 -27.27 -5.70 1.46
C PRO A 533 -28.02 -6.89 0.84
N PHE A 534 -28.17 -7.99 1.60
CA PHE A 534 -28.77 -9.23 1.14
C PHE A 534 -30.04 -9.55 1.92
N ARG A 535 -31.19 -9.29 1.27
CA ARG A 535 -32.52 -9.63 1.77
C ARG A 535 -33.37 -10.32 0.69
N ASP A 536 -32.69 -11.06 -0.19
CA ASP A 536 -33.23 -11.76 -1.37
C ASP A 536 -33.64 -13.22 -1.08
N GLY A 537 -33.35 -13.73 0.11
CA GLY A 537 -33.63 -15.12 0.48
C GLY A 537 -32.66 -16.15 -0.10
N LEU A 538 -31.46 -15.71 -0.50
CA LEU A 538 -30.39 -16.53 -1.08
C LEU A 538 -29.13 -16.62 -0.18
N ASN A 539 -29.29 -16.43 1.13
CA ASN A 539 -28.15 -16.45 2.06
C ASN A 539 -27.55 -17.86 2.17
N CYS A 540 -28.36 -18.91 2.27
CA CYS A 540 -27.88 -20.29 2.30
C CYS A 540 -27.09 -20.65 1.03
N GLU A 541 -27.54 -20.18 -0.13
CA GLU A 541 -26.85 -20.41 -1.41
C GLU A 541 -25.45 -19.77 -1.41
N ARG A 542 -25.37 -18.48 -1.06
CA ARG A 542 -24.09 -17.76 -0.98
C ARG A 542 -23.16 -18.36 0.06
N THR A 543 -23.68 -18.80 1.21
CA THR A 543 -22.89 -19.52 2.22
C THR A 543 -22.39 -20.85 1.68
N TYR A 544 -23.22 -21.65 1.00
CA TYR A 544 -22.78 -22.91 0.38
C TYR A 544 -21.66 -22.66 -0.65
N GLN A 545 -21.80 -21.64 -1.51
CA GLN A 545 -20.78 -21.29 -2.50
C GLN A 545 -19.45 -20.90 -1.84
N ALA A 546 -19.48 -20.14 -0.74
CA ALA A 546 -18.28 -19.81 0.03
C ALA A 546 -17.60 -21.06 0.60
N ILE A 547 -18.37 -22.01 1.14
CA ILE A 547 -17.86 -23.29 1.66
C ILE A 547 -17.27 -24.14 0.53
N ALA A 548 -17.94 -24.22 -0.62
CA ALA A 548 -17.46 -24.96 -1.77
C ALA A 548 -16.17 -24.37 -2.34
N SER A 549 -16.03 -23.03 -2.34
CA SER A 549 -14.81 -22.37 -2.83
C SER A 549 -13.56 -22.69 -2.00
N LEU A 550 -13.70 -23.21 -0.77
CA LEU A 550 -12.55 -23.61 0.05
C LEU A 550 -11.76 -24.74 -0.61
N ASP A 551 -12.47 -25.66 -1.27
CA ASP A 551 -11.87 -26.84 -1.90
C ASP A 551 -11.35 -26.54 -3.32
N ALA A 552 -11.73 -25.40 -3.89
CA ALA A 552 -11.30 -24.98 -5.21
C ALA A 552 -9.84 -24.45 -5.20
N PRO A 553 -9.07 -24.70 -6.29
CA PRO A 553 -7.76 -24.09 -6.46
C PRO A 553 -7.87 -22.57 -6.56
N LEU A 554 -6.75 -21.88 -6.35
CA LEU A 554 -6.69 -20.45 -6.61
C LEU A 554 -6.92 -20.23 -8.12
N PRO A 555 -7.80 -19.31 -8.54
CA PRO A 555 -8.00 -19.03 -9.95
C PRO A 555 -6.68 -18.64 -10.63
N GLU A 556 -6.47 -19.10 -11.86
CA GLU A 556 -5.29 -18.76 -12.64
C GLU A 556 -5.23 -17.24 -12.85
N GLY A 557 -4.07 -16.63 -12.59
CA GLY A 557 -3.90 -15.17 -12.67
C GLY A 557 -4.61 -14.37 -11.58
N PHE A 558 -5.09 -14.99 -10.50
CA PHE A 558 -5.71 -14.27 -9.38
C PHE A 558 -4.74 -13.22 -8.81
N ALA A 559 -5.23 -11.99 -8.72
CA ALA A 559 -4.50 -10.84 -8.20
C ALA A 559 -5.47 -9.82 -7.59
N ASP A 560 -5.19 -9.38 -6.36
CA ASP A 560 -5.92 -8.27 -5.73
C ASP A 560 -5.26 -6.95 -6.13
N LYS A 561 -6.04 -6.07 -6.78
CA LYS A 561 -5.55 -4.79 -7.31
C LYS A 561 -5.03 -3.85 -6.22
N ASP A 562 -5.64 -3.83 -5.04
CA ASP A 562 -5.24 -2.96 -3.93
C ASP A 562 -3.86 -3.41 -3.41
N ILE A 563 -3.65 -4.73 -3.31
CA ILE A 563 -2.36 -5.31 -2.92
C ILE A 563 -1.29 -5.02 -3.96
N HIS A 564 -1.60 -5.17 -5.26
CA HIS A 564 -0.65 -4.88 -6.34
C HIS A 564 -0.23 -3.41 -6.35
N GLN A 565 -1.19 -2.49 -6.21
CA GLN A 565 -0.92 -1.06 -6.09
C GLN A 565 -0.02 -0.77 -4.87
N GLN A 566 -0.36 -1.33 -3.71
CA GLN A 566 0.42 -1.16 -2.49
C GLN A 566 1.87 -1.66 -2.67
N TYR A 567 2.06 -2.83 -3.28
CA TYR A 567 3.38 -3.44 -3.49
C TYR A 567 4.22 -2.68 -4.52
N ALA A 568 3.59 -2.08 -5.54
CA ALA A 568 4.26 -1.19 -6.48
C ALA A 568 4.69 0.11 -5.80
N GLN A 569 3.83 0.70 -4.96
CA GLN A 569 4.14 1.89 -4.18
C GLN A 569 5.27 1.64 -3.17
N GLN A 570 5.25 0.52 -2.43
CA GLN A 570 6.35 0.16 -1.52
C GLN A 570 7.71 0.12 -2.24
N ALA A 571 7.76 -0.40 -3.47
CA ALA A 571 8.98 -0.44 -4.27
C ALA A 571 9.43 0.96 -4.71
N ALA A 572 8.48 1.86 -5.04
CA ALA A 572 8.75 3.25 -5.36
C ALA A 572 9.27 4.03 -4.14
N ASP A 573 8.63 3.87 -2.97
CA ASP A 573 9.02 4.51 -1.71
C ASP A 573 10.43 4.07 -1.27
N ALA A 574 10.74 2.78 -1.46
CA ALA A 574 12.07 2.22 -1.23
C ALA A 574 13.09 2.56 -2.33
N ARG A 575 12.70 3.35 -3.34
CA ARG A 575 13.52 3.77 -4.49
C ARG A 575 14.11 2.61 -5.28
N ARG A 576 13.45 1.45 -5.27
CA ARG A 576 13.80 0.27 -6.07
C ARG A 576 13.10 0.37 -7.43
N TRP A 577 13.48 1.38 -8.21
CA TRP A 577 12.71 1.78 -9.41
C TRP A 577 12.53 0.68 -10.45
N GLY A 578 13.53 -0.18 -10.68
CA GLY A 578 13.39 -1.31 -11.60
C GLY A 578 12.41 -2.39 -11.10
N LEU A 579 12.26 -2.54 -9.78
CA LEU A 579 11.22 -3.40 -9.18
C LEU A 579 9.85 -2.72 -9.25
N ALA A 580 9.78 -1.41 -8.97
CA ALA A 580 8.56 -0.62 -9.07
C ALA A 580 8.00 -0.63 -10.50
N GLU A 581 8.85 -0.51 -11.53
CA GLU A 581 8.46 -0.63 -12.94
C GLU A 581 7.74 -1.96 -13.21
N LYS A 582 8.34 -3.09 -12.81
CA LYS A 582 7.76 -4.42 -13.01
C LYS A 582 6.42 -4.58 -12.28
N ARG A 583 6.32 -4.08 -11.05
CA ARG A 583 5.10 -4.18 -10.24
C ARG A 583 3.97 -3.28 -10.75
N TRP A 584 4.28 -2.07 -11.21
CA TRP A 584 3.29 -1.20 -11.88
C TRP A 584 2.82 -1.78 -13.22
N GLN A 585 3.71 -2.41 -13.99
CA GLN A 585 3.32 -3.16 -15.19
C GLN A 585 2.37 -4.32 -14.83
N ALA A 586 2.66 -5.07 -13.77
CA ALA A 586 1.79 -6.14 -13.29
C ALA A 586 0.41 -5.63 -12.84
N TYR A 587 0.36 -4.47 -12.16
CA TYR A 587 -0.89 -3.82 -11.78
C TYR A 587 -1.73 -3.40 -12.99
N LEU A 588 -1.10 -2.82 -14.02
CA LEU A 588 -1.78 -2.37 -15.25
C LEU A 588 -2.29 -3.51 -16.14
N MET A 589 -1.90 -4.76 -15.88
CA MET A 589 -2.48 -5.94 -16.55
C MET A 589 -3.80 -6.40 -15.92
N LEU A 590 -4.19 -5.84 -14.78
CA LEU A 590 -5.43 -6.21 -14.08
C LEU A 590 -6.66 -5.52 -14.68
N ALA A 591 -7.84 -6.01 -14.34
CA ALA A 591 -9.09 -5.32 -14.62
C ALA A 591 -9.23 -4.11 -13.69
N LEU A 592 -8.94 -2.92 -14.23
CA LEU A 592 -8.95 -1.65 -13.50
C LEU A 592 -10.10 -0.75 -13.97
N THR A 593 -10.60 0.07 -13.06
CA THR A 593 -11.38 1.25 -13.44
C THR A 593 -10.49 2.26 -14.14
N GLN A 594 -11.11 3.21 -14.86
CA GLN A 594 -10.36 4.24 -15.59
C GLN A 594 -9.46 5.09 -14.67
N ASP A 595 -9.93 5.43 -13.47
CA ASP A 595 -9.19 6.21 -12.46
C ASP A 595 -8.02 5.41 -11.89
N GLU A 596 -8.23 4.14 -11.55
CA GLU A 596 -7.18 3.22 -11.09
C GLU A 596 -6.07 3.04 -12.14
N GLU A 597 -6.46 2.89 -13.40
CA GLU A 597 -5.52 2.80 -14.50
C GLU A 597 -4.69 4.08 -14.66
N ALA A 598 -5.32 5.25 -14.55
CA ALA A 598 -4.63 6.53 -14.62
C ALA A 598 -3.56 6.67 -13.52
N HIS A 599 -3.89 6.26 -12.28
CA HIS A 599 -2.92 6.22 -11.18
C HIS A 599 -1.80 5.21 -11.43
N GLY A 600 -2.12 4.02 -11.97
CA GLY A 600 -1.13 3.03 -12.36
C GLY A 600 -0.15 3.53 -13.43
N CYS A 601 -0.66 4.21 -14.47
CA CYS A 601 0.14 4.84 -15.51
C CYS A 601 1.04 5.94 -14.96
N ALA A 602 0.55 6.76 -14.03
CA ALA A 602 1.35 7.78 -13.36
C ALA A 602 2.49 7.16 -12.52
N GLY A 603 2.20 6.10 -11.76
CA GLY A 603 3.19 5.36 -10.98
C GLY A 603 4.26 4.68 -11.86
N LEU A 604 3.85 4.08 -12.99
CA LEU A 604 4.76 3.51 -13.97
C LEU A 604 5.65 4.59 -14.60
N ALA A 605 5.08 5.73 -14.99
CA ALA A 605 5.81 6.84 -15.57
C ALA A 605 6.84 7.41 -14.58
N GLU A 606 6.51 7.50 -13.29
CA GLU A 606 7.47 7.87 -12.27
C GLU A 606 8.63 6.86 -12.18
N ALA A 607 8.34 5.57 -12.09
CA ALA A 607 9.37 4.52 -11.99
C ALA A 607 10.31 4.51 -13.20
N LEU A 608 9.78 4.70 -14.41
CA LEU A 608 10.55 4.79 -15.66
C LEU A 608 11.42 6.06 -15.69
N ARG A 609 10.83 7.22 -15.36
CA ARG A 609 11.54 8.50 -15.33
C ARG A 609 12.68 8.51 -14.33
N LYS A 610 12.51 7.91 -13.15
CA LYS A 610 13.55 7.79 -12.12
C LYS A 610 14.73 6.90 -12.56
N GLN A 611 14.53 6.07 -13.58
CA GLN A 611 15.58 5.28 -14.24
C GLN A 611 16.16 5.96 -15.49
N GLY A 612 15.72 7.17 -15.84
CA GLY A 612 16.17 7.86 -17.05
C GLY A 612 15.51 7.38 -18.35
N LYS A 613 14.41 6.63 -18.29
CA LYS A 613 13.62 6.15 -19.44
C LYS A 613 12.47 7.11 -19.75
N THR A 614 12.75 8.36 -20.11
CA THR A 614 11.72 9.42 -20.23
C THR A 614 10.75 9.19 -21.38
N VAL A 615 11.22 8.63 -22.50
CA VAL A 615 10.37 8.27 -23.65
C VAL A 615 9.34 7.21 -23.26
N ALA A 616 9.78 6.15 -22.58
CA ALA A 616 8.89 5.12 -22.07
C ALA A 616 7.89 5.67 -21.05
N ALA A 617 8.33 6.57 -20.15
CA ALA A 617 7.46 7.21 -19.17
C ALA A 617 6.36 8.05 -19.84
N ARG A 618 6.73 8.85 -20.85
CA ARG A 618 5.80 9.64 -21.67
C ARG A 618 4.78 8.73 -22.38
N ASN A 619 5.27 7.67 -23.00
CA ASN A 619 4.43 6.72 -23.71
C ASN A 619 3.43 6.03 -22.77
N ALA A 620 3.84 5.63 -21.56
CA ALA A 620 2.93 5.03 -20.58
C ALA A 620 1.70 5.91 -20.27
N ILE A 621 1.89 7.24 -20.24
CA ILE A 621 0.79 8.20 -20.05
C ILE A 621 -0.02 8.39 -21.33
N HIS A 622 0.63 8.56 -22.49
CA HIS A 622 -0.08 8.75 -23.76
C HIS A 622 -0.93 7.54 -24.17
N HIS A 623 -0.54 6.32 -23.82
CA HIS A 623 -1.35 5.12 -24.06
C HIS A 623 -2.70 5.17 -23.35
N TRP A 624 -2.79 5.84 -22.19
CA TRP A 624 -4.06 6.07 -21.51
C TRP A 624 -4.90 7.12 -22.25
N TYR A 625 -4.30 8.25 -22.63
CA TYR A 625 -4.99 9.31 -23.37
C TYR A 625 -5.47 8.88 -24.77
N ALA A 626 -4.73 7.99 -25.43
CA ALA A 626 -5.11 7.43 -26.73
C ALA A 626 -6.38 6.56 -26.62
N ARG A 627 -6.62 5.92 -25.47
CA ARG A 627 -7.83 5.12 -25.21
C ARG A 627 -8.99 5.93 -24.65
N HIS A 628 -8.69 7.04 -23.99
CA HIS A 628 -9.66 7.94 -23.35
C HIS A 628 -9.54 9.35 -23.94
N THR A 629 -9.69 9.46 -25.26
CA THR A 629 -9.62 10.74 -25.98
C THR A 629 -10.63 11.73 -25.39
N GLU A 630 -10.19 12.99 -25.18
CA GLU A 630 -10.95 14.12 -24.59
C GLU A 630 -11.02 14.18 -23.06
N GLN A 631 -10.56 13.17 -22.33
CA GLN A 631 -10.55 13.22 -20.87
C GLN A 631 -9.20 13.71 -20.33
N ARG A 632 -9.24 14.54 -19.28
CA ARG A 632 -8.05 15.00 -18.55
C ARG A 632 -8.02 14.36 -17.17
N HIS A 633 -6.84 13.96 -16.72
CA HIS A 633 -6.63 13.40 -15.39
C HIS A 633 -5.51 14.14 -14.66
N THR A 634 -5.74 14.51 -13.40
CA THR A 634 -4.80 15.32 -12.62
C THR A 634 -3.49 14.57 -12.39
N ALA A 635 -3.55 13.30 -11.98
CA ALA A 635 -2.36 12.46 -11.76
C ALA A 635 -1.50 12.30 -13.02
N LEU A 636 -2.12 12.12 -14.20
CA LEU A 636 -1.40 12.00 -15.48
C LEU A 636 -0.81 13.34 -15.93
N SER A 637 -1.50 14.45 -15.69
CA SER A 637 -1.01 15.79 -15.99
C SER A 637 0.23 16.12 -15.12
N ALA A 638 0.17 15.82 -13.83
CA ALA A 638 1.34 15.92 -12.94
C ALA A 638 2.49 14.99 -13.39
N GLY A 639 2.18 13.77 -13.81
CA GLY A 639 3.14 12.82 -14.38
C GLY A 639 3.84 13.38 -15.63
N LEU A 640 3.09 13.92 -16.59
CA LEU A 640 3.65 14.56 -17.79
C LEU A 640 4.51 15.77 -17.42
N ALA A 641 4.05 16.62 -16.51
CA ALA A 641 4.84 17.76 -16.04
C ALA A 641 6.22 17.32 -15.53
N LEU A 642 6.28 16.22 -14.76
CA LEU A 642 7.54 15.66 -14.27
C LEU A 642 8.43 15.07 -15.38
N VAL A 643 7.84 14.47 -16.41
CA VAL A 643 8.57 13.98 -17.59
C VAL A 643 9.16 15.17 -18.37
N GLU A 644 8.37 16.20 -18.63
CA GLU A 644 8.84 17.43 -19.30
C GLU A 644 9.96 18.12 -18.52
N MET A 645 9.86 18.14 -17.18
CA MET A 645 10.95 18.64 -16.32
C MET A 645 12.24 17.82 -16.46
N ALA A 646 12.15 16.51 -16.67
CA ALA A 646 13.32 15.65 -16.86
C ALA A 646 14.02 15.96 -18.21
N GLU A 647 13.25 16.29 -19.24
CA GLU A 647 13.74 16.66 -20.58
C GLU A 647 14.05 18.16 -20.72
N HIS A 648 13.87 18.95 -19.65
CA HIS A 648 14.07 20.40 -19.62
C HIS A 648 13.09 21.22 -20.49
N HIS A 649 11.91 20.69 -20.80
CA HIS A 649 10.80 21.40 -21.44
C HIS A 649 9.98 22.19 -20.40
N TRP A 650 10.60 23.19 -19.78
CA TRP A 650 10.05 23.87 -18.60
C TRP A 650 8.73 24.58 -18.82
N GLN A 651 8.49 25.11 -20.02
CA GLN A 651 7.24 25.81 -20.33
C GLN A 651 6.07 24.84 -20.46
N GLN A 652 6.28 23.71 -21.14
CA GLN A 652 5.32 22.60 -21.24
C GLN A 652 5.05 22.00 -19.87
N ALA A 653 6.10 21.78 -19.06
CA ALA A 653 5.95 21.32 -17.68
C ALA A 653 5.06 22.26 -16.84
N ALA A 654 5.28 23.59 -16.95
CA ALA A 654 4.46 24.58 -16.26
C ALA A 654 2.99 24.53 -16.70
N ALA A 655 2.72 24.33 -17.99
CA ALA A 655 1.36 24.17 -18.50
C ALA A 655 0.69 22.91 -17.93
N HIS A 656 1.37 21.78 -17.90
CA HIS A 656 0.81 20.55 -17.33
C HIS A 656 0.58 20.63 -15.81
N TRP A 657 1.41 21.37 -15.07
CA TRP A 657 1.12 21.68 -13.65
C TRP A 657 -0.15 22.52 -13.48
N GLN A 658 -0.41 23.47 -14.40
CA GLN A 658 -1.67 24.22 -14.41
C GLN A 658 -2.86 23.31 -14.72
N GLU A 659 -2.73 22.39 -15.67
CA GLU A 659 -3.77 21.41 -16.00
C GLU A 659 -4.05 20.44 -14.85
N ALA A 660 -3.03 20.09 -14.06
CA ALA A 660 -3.18 19.27 -12.86
C ALA A 660 -3.89 20.00 -11.70
N GLY A 661 -4.14 21.31 -11.82
CA GLY A 661 -4.65 22.15 -10.72
C GLY A 661 -3.59 22.51 -9.67
N GLU A 662 -2.31 22.29 -9.98
CA GLU A 662 -1.17 22.38 -9.06
C GLU A 662 -0.28 23.60 -9.34
N ALA A 663 -0.86 24.65 -9.93
CA ALA A 663 -0.20 25.92 -10.23
C ALA A 663 -0.19 26.88 -9.01
N THR A 664 0.31 26.39 -7.89
CA THR A 664 0.31 27.09 -6.60
C THR A 664 1.73 27.50 -6.18
N ILE A 665 1.84 28.35 -5.15
CA ILE A 665 3.15 28.72 -4.57
C ILE A 665 3.78 27.55 -3.79
N ASP A 666 2.95 26.65 -3.27
CA ASP A 666 3.38 25.51 -2.46
C ASP A 666 3.96 24.37 -3.32
N ASN A 667 3.59 24.32 -4.61
CA ASN A 667 4.22 23.42 -5.57
C ASN A 667 5.61 23.93 -5.98
N VAL A 668 6.62 23.49 -5.23
CA VAL A 668 8.04 23.79 -5.48
C VAL A 668 8.48 23.45 -6.91
N ARG A 669 7.95 22.36 -7.48
CA ARG A 669 8.30 21.89 -8.83
C ARG A 669 7.75 22.85 -9.89
N TYR A 670 6.53 23.36 -9.70
CA TYR A 670 5.96 24.39 -10.56
C TYR A 670 6.74 25.72 -10.47
N CYS A 671 7.07 26.19 -9.26
CA CYS A 671 7.91 27.38 -9.09
C CYS A 671 9.27 27.24 -9.78
N TYR A 672 9.87 26.04 -9.70
CA TYR A 672 11.11 25.73 -10.41
C TYR A 672 10.95 25.79 -11.93
N CYS A 673 9.83 25.30 -12.46
CA CYS A 673 9.51 25.41 -13.89
C CYS A 673 9.41 26.87 -14.32
N LEU A 674 8.69 27.72 -13.57
CA LEU A 674 8.55 29.15 -13.86
C LEU A 674 9.91 29.86 -13.87
N TYR A 675 10.78 29.53 -12.92
CA TYR A 675 12.17 30.00 -12.90
C TYR A 675 12.90 29.60 -14.18
N ARG A 676 12.90 28.31 -14.53
CA ARG A 676 13.66 27.80 -15.68
C ARG A 676 13.10 28.21 -17.03
N SER A 677 11.80 28.50 -17.12
CA SER A 677 11.16 29.06 -18.31
C SER A 677 11.22 30.59 -18.39
N GLY A 678 11.84 31.27 -17.42
CA GLY A 678 11.96 32.74 -17.42
C GLY A 678 10.65 33.51 -17.16
N GLN A 679 9.62 32.86 -16.59
CA GLN A 679 8.32 33.47 -16.32
C GLN A 679 8.33 34.25 -14.99
N VAL A 680 9.21 35.25 -14.88
CA VAL A 680 9.47 36.00 -13.64
C VAL A 680 8.21 36.69 -13.11
N SER A 681 7.39 37.29 -13.97
CA SER A 681 6.18 38.03 -13.59
C SER A 681 5.13 37.16 -12.90
N VAL A 682 4.95 35.93 -13.39
CA VAL A 682 4.04 34.93 -12.80
C VAL A 682 4.54 34.53 -11.40
N LEU A 683 5.84 34.25 -11.28
CA LEU A 683 6.46 33.87 -10.02
C LEU A 683 6.42 35.03 -8.99
N GLU A 684 6.60 36.27 -9.42
CA GLU A 684 6.42 37.46 -8.58
C GLU A 684 4.98 37.61 -8.09
N ALA A 685 3.99 37.39 -8.97
CA ALA A 685 2.59 37.47 -8.60
C ALA A 685 2.21 36.41 -7.56
N LEU A 686 2.75 35.18 -7.70
CA LEU A 686 2.59 34.12 -6.70
C LEU A 686 3.19 34.51 -5.35
N CYS A 687 4.45 34.95 -5.34
CA CYS A 687 5.13 35.38 -4.12
C CYS A 687 4.44 36.57 -3.43
N LYS A 688 3.83 37.50 -4.18
CA LYS A 688 3.09 38.65 -3.60
C LYS A 688 1.76 38.25 -2.96
N LYS A 689 1.08 37.22 -3.48
CA LYS A 689 -0.21 36.74 -2.95
C LYS A 689 -0.05 35.91 -1.67
N ALA A 690 1.12 35.36 -1.42
CA ALA A 690 1.40 34.57 -0.22
C ALA A 690 1.58 35.46 1.03
N ARG A 691 1.01 35.04 2.17
CA ARG A 691 1.33 35.65 3.47
C ARG A 691 2.81 35.38 3.79
N PRO A 692 3.52 36.30 4.45
CA PRO A 692 4.89 36.02 4.91
C PRO A 692 4.85 34.85 5.90
N ALA A 693 5.25 33.67 5.44
CA ALA A 693 5.47 32.52 6.30
C ALA A 693 6.80 32.72 7.06
N ALA A 694 6.83 32.31 8.34
CA ALA A 694 8.09 32.18 9.06
C ALA A 694 8.84 30.94 8.50
N GLY A 695 10.00 31.14 7.90
CA GLY A 695 10.85 30.07 7.36
C GLY A 695 11.21 30.20 5.88
N PHE A 696 11.91 29.19 5.36
CA PHE A 696 12.40 29.15 3.99
C PHE A 696 11.28 28.97 2.96
N SER A 697 11.24 29.85 1.96
CA SER A 697 10.29 29.79 0.84
C SER A 697 11.00 29.40 -0.46
N TYR A 698 10.68 28.23 -0.99
CA TYR A 698 11.19 27.76 -2.28
C TYR A 698 10.80 28.68 -3.44
N ALA A 699 9.59 29.25 -3.43
CA ALA A 699 9.15 30.19 -4.46
C ALA A 699 9.98 31.48 -4.44
N ARG A 700 10.29 32.02 -3.25
CA ARG A 700 11.18 33.18 -3.10
C ARG A 700 12.61 32.86 -3.54
N PHE A 701 13.11 31.67 -3.20
CA PHE A 701 14.41 31.20 -3.69
C PHE A 701 14.41 31.13 -5.23
N CYS A 702 13.41 30.50 -5.85
CA CYS A 702 13.27 30.45 -7.31
C CYS A 702 13.17 31.86 -7.93
N LEU A 703 12.52 32.82 -7.27
CA LEU A 703 12.42 34.20 -7.74
C LEU A 703 13.78 34.91 -7.77
N LEU A 704 14.64 34.69 -6.76
CA LEU A 704 16.01 35.21 -6.77
C LEU A 704 16.82 34.62 -7.94
N LEU A 705 16.66 33.32 -8.18
CA LEU A 705 17.34 32.65 -9.31
C LEU A 705 16.83 33.14 -10.66
N ALA A 706 15.52 33.38 -10.81
CA ALA A 706 14.93 33.91 -12.02
C ALA A 706 15.42 35.34 -12.34
N LYS A 707 15.78 36.10 -11.30
CA LYS A 707 16.45 37.42 -11.41
C LYS A 707 17.97 37.33 -11.57
N GLN A 708 18.52 36.13 -11.74
CA GLN A 708 19.95 35.84 -11.84
C GLN A 708 20.77 36.31 -10.62
N LYS A 709 20.14 36.42 -9.46
CA LYS A 709 20.77 36.81 -8.19
C LYS A 709 21.30 35.59 -7.45
N TRP A 710 22.29 34.92 -8.05
CA TRP A 710 22.82 33.64 -7.57
C TRP A 710 23.40 33.73 -6.16
N ALA A 711 24.15 34.80 -5.86
CA ALA A 711 24.75 35.03 -4.55
C ALA A 711 23.67 35.27 -3.47
N ASP A 712 22.68 36.11 -3.76
CA ASP A 712 21.55 36.37 -2.86
C ASP A 712 20.74 35.09 -2.59
N GLY A 713 20.55 34.24 -3.61
CA GLY A 713 19.88 32.95 -3.44
C GLY A 713 20.63 32.00 -2.50
N ILE A 714 21.96 31.92 -2.62
CA ILE A 714 22.80 31.12 -1.72
C ILE A 714 22.77 31.70 -0.30
N ALA A 715 22.86 33.03 -0.17
CA ALA A 715 22.78 33.71 1.13
C ALA A 715 21.43 33.45 1.80
N TYR A 716 20.33 33.53 1.04
CA TYR A 716 18.98 33.28 1.54
C TYR A 716 18.81 31.89 2.15
N VAL A 717 19.34 30.84 1.51
CA VAL A 717 19.28 29.46 2.07
C VAL A 717 20.05 29.37 3.39
N LYS A 718 21.20 30.06 3.50
CA LYS A 718 22.02 30.08 4.73
C LYS A 718 21.38 30.90 5.84
N GLU A 719 20.82 32.06 5.52
CA GLU A 719 20.16 32.96 6.48
C GLU A 719 18.91 32.34 7.09
N GLN A 720 18.22 31.47 6.35
CA GLN A 720 17.05 30.73 6.84
C GLN A 720 17.43 29.42 7.56
N ASP A 721 18.72 29.15 7.75
CA ASP A 721 19.25 27.97 8.43
C ASP A 721 18.64 26.64 7.94
N VAL A 722 18.49 26.51 6.61
CA VAL A 722 17.85 25.34 6.00
C VAL A 722 18.74 24.11 6.12
N ASP A 723 18.21 23.03 6.69
CA ASP A 723 18.81 21.72 6.56
C ASP A 723 18.70 21.21 5.11
N VAL A 724 19.76 21.45 4.34
CA VAL A 724 19.87 21.03 2.93
C VAL A 724 19.94 19.50 2.75
N THR A 725 20.02 18.74 3.84
CA THR A 725 20.01 17.27 3.87
C THR A 725 18.72 16.67 4.42
N SER A 726 17.74 17.50 4.79
CA SER A 726 16.42 17.03 5.17
C SER A 726 15.75 16.28 4.02
N SER A 727 14.79 15.41 4.33
CA SER A 727 14.03 14.66 3.31
C SER A 727 13.38 15.61 2.30
N GLU A 728 12.80 16.71 2.78
CA GLU A 728 12.18 17.74 1.94
C GLU A 728 13.20 18.40 1.00
N SER A 729 14.37 18.81 1.52
CA SER A 729 15.44 19.42 0.73
C SER A 729 16.00 18.49 -0.35
N LEU A 730 16.13 17.20 -0.02
CA LEU A 730 16.59 16.18 -0.96
C LEU A 730 15.55 15.92 -2.05
N GLU A 731 14.27 15.81 -1.70
CA GLU A 731 13.19 15.60 -2.67
C GLU A 731 13.02 16.81 -3.61
N ASN A 732 13.13 18.02 -3.07
CA ASN A 732 13.08 19.27 -3.83
C ASN A 732 14.40 19.61 -4.55
N LYS A 733 15.42 18.75 -4.44
CA LYS A 733 16.69 18.86 -5.16
C LYS A 733 17.42 20.18 -4.89
N LEU A 734 17.35 20.67 -3.64
CA LEU A 734 17.95 21.94 -3.23
C LEU A 734 19.46 21.96 -3.45
N LEU A 735 20.17 20.88 -3.06
CA LEU A 735 21.63 20.76 -3.27
C LEU A 735 22.02 20.77 -4.77
N ILE A 736 21.22 20.15 -5.64
CA ILE A 736 21.44 20.16 -7.09
C ILE A 736 21.28 21.59 -7.62
N THR A 737 20.29 22.33 -7.12
CA THR A 737 20.04 23.72 -7.50
C THR A 737 21.14 24.66 -6.98
N LEU A 738 21.58 24.48 -5.73
CA LEU A 738 22.71 25.22 -5.15
C LEU A 738 24.01 24.97 -5.93
N SER A 739 24.27 23.72 -6.32
CA SER A 739 25.42 23.39 -7.18
C SER A 739 25.39 24.22 -8.47
N TYR A 740 24.21 24.34 -9.09
CA TYR A 740 24.06 25.18 -10.28
C TYR A 740 24.35 26.66 -10.01
N CYS A 741 23.86 27.23 -8.90
CA CYS A 741 24.18 28.61 -8.51
C CYS A 741 25.70 28.84 -8.33
N TYR A 742 26.40 27.90 -7.69
CA TYR A 742 27.85 27.97 -7.55
C TYR A 742 28.58 27.88 -8.89
N GLN A 743 28.09 27.07 -9.83
CA GLN A 743 28.64 27.02 -11.19
C GLN A 743 28.48 28.36 -11.92
N GLN A 744 27.35 29.05 -11.76
CA GLN A 744 27.15 30.40 -12.33
C GLN A 744 28.12 31.45 -11.77
N LEU A 745 28.57 31.26 -10.52
CA LEU A 745 29.56 32.12 -9.88
C LEU A 745 31.02 31.65 -10.10
N ASN A 746 31.24 30.67 -11.00
CA ASN A 746 32.52 30.03 -11.24
C ASN A 746 33.18 29.39 -9.99
N LYS A 747 32.40 29.07 -8.95
CA LYS A 747 32.85 28.41 -7.72
C LYS A 747 32.73 26.90 -7.85
N LEU A 748 33.55 26.33 -8.73
CA LEU A 748 33.41 24.93 -9.15
C LEU A 748 33.65 23.90 -8.04
N ASN A 749 34.43 24.23 -7.01
CA ASN A 749 34.67 23.33 -5.87
C ASN A 749 33.45 23.24 -4.94
N ASP A 750 32.81 24.38 -4.63
CA ASP A 750 31.57 24.41 -3.85
C ASP A 750 30.45 23.67 -4.59
N ALA A 751 30.36 23.89 -5.92
CA ALA A 751 29.42 23.17 -6.77
C ALA A 751 29.61 21.65 -6.71
N HIS A 752 30.87 21.19 -6.71
CA HIS A 752 31.20 19.77 -6.58
C HIS A 752 30.77 19.21 -5.22
N GLN A 753 31.07 19.93 -4.13
CA GLN A 753 30.71 19.51 -2.77
C GLN A 753 29.20 19.34 -2.60
N CYS A 754 28.38 20.23 -3.19
CA CYS A 754 26.92 20.07 -3.17
C CYS A 754 26.45 18.75 -3.82
N LEU A 755 27.02 18.40 -4.98
CA LEU A 755 26.64 17.17 -5.70
C LEU A 755 27.11 15.91 -4.95
N VAL A 756 28.34 15.92 -4.43
CA VAL A 756 28.86 14.82 -3.59
C VAL A 756 28.00 14.64 -2.33
N LYS A 757 27.61 15.75 -1.69
CA LYS A 757 26.73 15.71 -0.52
C LYS A 757 25.37 15.12 -0.86
N TYR A 758 24.80 15.43 -2.03
CA TYR A 758 23.53 14.86 -2.49
C TYR A 758 23.63 13.37 -2.81
N GLU A 759 24.66 12.95 -3.56
CA GLU A 759 24.87 11.54 -3.95
C GLU A 759 25.06 10.61 -2.74
N LYS A 760 25.51 11.13 -1.60
CA LYS A 760 25.58 10.38 -0.33
C LYS A 760 24.21 9.88 0.16
N TYR A 761 23.12 10.57 -0.18
CA TYR A 761 21.76 10.22 0.26
C TYR A 761 20.86 9.71 -0.87
N ILE A 762 21.10 10.15 -2.10
CA ILE A 762 20.34 9.74 -3.28
C ILE A 762 21.31 9.27 -4.36
N GLU A 763 21.44 7.96 -4.47
CA GLU A 763 22.23 7.34 -5.51
C GLU A 763 21.51 7.35 -6.86
N ASN A 764 22.30 7.42 -7.93
CA ASN A 764 21.83 7.23 -9.31
C ASN A 764 20.72 8.18 -9.81
N ASP A 765 20.46 9.34 -9.15
CA ASP A 765 19.46 10.31 -9.65
C ASP A 765 19.87 10.90 -11.02
N PRO A 766 19.05 10.74 -12.07
CA PRO A 766 19.37 11.26 -13.41
C PRO A 766 19.71 12.75 -13.45
N GLN A 767 18.99 13.60 -12.72
CA GLN A 767 19.23 15.04 -12.76
C GLN A 767 20.52 15.45 -12.04
N CYS A 768 20.90 14.72 -10.97
CA CYS A 768 22.21 14.89 -10.37
C CYS A 768 23.33 14.60 -11.38
N ARG A 769 23.20 13.49 -12.12
CA ARG A 769 24.17 13.11 -13.17
C ARG A 769 24.29 14.14 -14.28
N LEU A 770 23.18 14.73 -14.73
CA LEU A 770 23.19 15.85 -15.67
C LEU A 770 24.03 17.02 -15.14
N LYS A 771 23.87 17.39 -13.86
CA LYS A 771 24.69 18.47 -13.26
C LYS A 771 26.15 18.11 -13.05
N ILE A 772 26.46 16.84 -12.77
CA ILE A 772 27.86 16.36 -12.72
C ILE A 772 28.49 16.43 -14.12
N ALA A 773 27.75 16.06 -15.17
CA ALA A 773 28.22 16.16 -16.56
C ALA A 773 28.51 17.62 -16.94
N ARG A 774 27.63 18.56 -16.59
CA ARG A 774 27.88 20.00 -16.77
C ARG A 774 29.17 20.46 -16.05
N LEU A 775 29.34 20.08 -14.79
CA LEU A 775 30.55 20.43 -14.03
C LEU A 775 31.81 19.82 -14.65
N ALA A 776 31.72 18.60 -15.18
CA ALA A 776 32.81 17.95 -15.91
C ALA A 776 33.14 18.68 -17.22
N PHE A 777 32.12 19.17 -17.94
CA PHE A 777 32.30 20.02 -19.13
C PHE A 777 33.06 21.32 -18.79
N LEU A 778 32.68 22.01 -17.72
CA LEU A 778 33.38 23.22 -17.24
C LEU A 778 34.84 22.96 -16.84
N ARG A 779 35.15 21.72 -16.43
CA ARG A 779 36.50 21.27 -16.07
C ARG A 779 37.23 20.56 -17.21
N GLN A 780 36.64 20.49 -18.41
CA GLN A 780 37.19 19.80 -19.58
C GLN A 780 37.51 18.31 -19.34
N ASN A 781 36.70 17.61 -18.54
CA ASN A 781 36.83 16.18 -18.29
C ASN A 781 35.83 15.39 -19.15
N TRP A 782 36.23 15.06 -20.38
CA TRP A 782 35.36 14.52 -21.43
C TRP A 782 34.86 13.09 -21.15
N GLU A 783 35.70 12.19 -20.67
CA GLU A 783 35.30 10.81 -20.34
C GLU A 783 34.23 10.76 -19.25
N LYS A 784 34.35 11.64 -18.25
CA LYS A 784 33.37 11.74 -17.17
C LYS A 784 32.00 12.19 -17.68
N ILE A 785 31.95 13.06 -18.70
CA ILE A 785 30.69 13.49 -19.33
C ILE A 785 29.97 12.28 -19.93
N LEU A 786 30.65 11.52 -20.78
CA LEU A 786 30.07 10.33 -21.42
C LEU A 786 29.56 9.33 -20.37
N THR A 787 30.39 9.05 -19.35
CA THR A 787 30.03 8.12 -18.27
C THR A 787 28.79 8.56 -17.50
N GLN A 788 28.67 9.86 -17.20
CA GLN A 788 27.55 10.37 -16.41
C GLN A 788 26.27 10.48 -17.22
N LEU A 789 26.35 10.92 -18.48
CA LEU A 789 25.19 11.08 -19.34
C LEU A 789 24.61 9.73 -19.79
N ASN A 790 25.46 8.73 -20.10
CA ASN A 790 25.01 7.36 -20.39
C ASN A 790 24.32 6.69 -19.19
N LYS A 791 24.63 7.12 -17.96
CA LYS A 791 23.93 6.67 -16.74
C LYS A 791 22.70 7.51 -16.41
N ALA A 792 22.57 8.71 -16.98
CA ALA A 792 21.46 9.63 -16.72
C ALA A 792 20.26 9.34 -17.62
N SER A 793 20.50 8.95 -18.87
CA SER A 793 19.47 8.62 -19.83
C SER A 793 19.79 7.30 -20.52
N ALA A 794 18.76 6.47 -20.70
CA ALA A 794 18.85 5.31 -21.59
C ALA A 794 18.81 5.75 -23.07
N ASP A 795 18.10 6.85 -23.35
CA ASP A 795 17.88 7.41 -24.68
C ASP A 795 18.74 8.69 -24.80
N VAL A 796 19.96 8.56 -25.32
CA VAL A 796 20.94 9.66 -25.36
C VAL A 796 20.50 10.80 -26.29
N ASP A 797 19.78 10.47 -27.37
CA ASP A 797 19.20 11.41 -28.32
C ASP A 797 18.09 12.28 -27.73
N HIS A 798 17.49 11.86 -26.62
CA HIS A 798 16.47 12.61 -25.86
C HIS A 798 17.06 13.36 -24.65
N LEU A 799 18.40 13.42 -24.51
CA LEU A 799 19.02 14.29 -23.53
C LEU A 799 18.65 15.75 -23.81
N PRO A 800 18.51 16.60 -22.76
CA PRO A 800 18.32 18.02 -22.96
C PRO A 800 19.41 18.62 -23.87
N ASP A 801 19.04 19.52 -24.79
CA ASP A 801 19.91 20.07 -25.85
C ASP A 801 21.32 20.46 -25.37
N GLU A 802 21.39 21.12 -24.20
CA GLU A 802 22.66 21.51 -23.59
C GLU A 802 23.56 20.32 -23.24
N HIS A 803 22.99 19.25 -22.71
CA HIS A 803 23.72 18.04 -22.30
C HIS A 803 24.02 17.17 -23.51
N LEU A 804 23.14 17.15 -24.52
CA LEU A 804 23.40 16.53 -25.80
C LEU A 804 24.58 17.20 -26.52
N TYR A 805 24.68 18.54 -26.45
CA TYR A 805 25.85 19.27 -26.92
C TYR A 805 27.12 18.84 -26.18
N TYR A 806 27.08 18.78 -24.83
CA TYR A 806 28.22 18.29 -24.05
C TYR A 806 28.63 16.86 -24.43
N TYR A 807 27.65 16.00 -24.69
CA TYR A 807 27.88 14.64 -25.14
C TYR A 807 28.59 14.61 -26.49
N CYS A 808 28.11 15.37 -27.47
CA CYS A 808 28.71 15.47 -28.80
C CYS A 808 30.15 16.00 -28.75
N VAL A 809 30.40 17.04 -27.95
CA VAL A 809 31.77 17.55 -27.71
C VAL A 809 32.63 16.47 -27.07
N ALA A 810 32.12 15.76 -26.07
CA ALA A 810 32.88 14.73 -25.38
C ALA A 810 33.24 13.56 -26.31
N LEU A 811 32.31 13.13 -27.17
CA LEU A 811 32.59 12.11 -28.21
C LEU A 811 33.69 12.57 -29.17
N LEU A 812 33.59 13.81 -29.66
CA LEU A 812 34.61 14.40 -30.53
C LEU A 812 35.98 14.44 -29.86
N ARG A 813 36.06 14.88 -28.61
CA ARG A 813 37.32 15.03 -27.85
C ARG A 813 37.91 13.71 -27.36
N THR A 814 37.17 12.61 -27.46
CA THR A 814 37.61 11.26 -27.09
C THR A 814 37.74 10.35 -28.31
N ASP A 815 37.83 10.93 -29.51
CA ASP A 815 38.03 10.23 -30.78
C ASP A 815 36.92 9.22 -31.16
N LYS A 816 35.71 9.39 -30.62
CA LYS A 816 34.54 8.53 -30.87
C LYS A 816 33.70 9.00 -32.06
N TYR A 817 34.37 9.24 -33.20
CA TYR A 817 33.77 9.88 -34.37
C TYR A 817 32.61 9.09 -34.98
N LYS A 818 32.66 7.75 -34.99
CA LYS A 818 31.58 6.89 -35.53
C LYS A 818 30.29 6.98 -34.70
N GLU A 819 30.42 7.00 -33.38
CA GLU A 819 29.30 7.17 -32.46
C GLU A 819 28.64 8.53 -32.67
N LEU A 820 29.45 9.60 -32.75
CA LEU A 820 28.99 10.95 -33.01
C LEU A 820 28.29 11.09 -34.37
N TYR A 821 28.85 10.49 -35.42
CA TYR A 821 28.25 10.51 -36.75
C TYR A 821 26.85 9.87 -36.75
N THR A 822 26.71 8.74 -36.05
CA THR A 822 25.44 8.01 -35.94
C THR A 822 24.42 8.81 -35.13
N LEU A 823 24.82 9.35 -33.98
CA LEU A 823 23.98 10.18 -33.12
C LEU A 823 23.48 11.43 -33.84
N TYR A 824 24.34 12.10 -34.61
CA TYR A 824 23.94 13.29 -35.34
C TYR A 824 22.79 13.03 -36.33
N GLY A 825 22.75 11.82 -36.91
CA GLY A 825 21.66 11.38 -37.79
C GLY A 825 20.31 11.22 -37.09
N THR A 826 20.29 11.05 -35.77
CA THR A 826 19.05 10.92 -34.98
C THR A 826 18.57 12.23 -34.37
N LEU A 827 19.35 13.32 -34.50
CA LEU A 827 18.99 14.63 -33.95
C LEU A 827 17.84 15.29 -34.72
N SER A 828 17.09 16.13 -34.01
CA SER A 828 16.03 16.94 -34.61
C SER A 828 16.59 17.93 -35.64
N ASP A 829 15.74 18.34 -36.58
CA ASP A 829 16.11 19.32 -37.62
C ASP A 829 16.64 20.63 -37.04
N ALA A 830 16.06 21.09 -35.92
CA ALA A 830 16.52 22.29 -35.25
C ALA A 830 17.97 22.15 -34.75
N LEU A 831 18.32 21.01 -34.13
CA LEU A 831 19.66 20.77 -33.61
C LEU A 831 20.67 20.48 -34.72
N ARG A 832 20.26 19.77 -35.79
CA ARG A 832 21.11 19.55 -36.95
C ARG A 832 21.48 20.87 -37.63
N ASN A 833 20.59 21.85 -37.64
CA ASN A 833 20.87 23.17 -38.22
C ASN A 833 21.55 24.15 -37.24
N ASP A 834 21.77 23.78 -35.98
CA ASP A 834 22.51 24.62 -35.04
C ASP A 834 24.01 24.61 -35.38
N VAL A 835 24.58 25.80 -35.57
CA VAL A 835 25.99 26.01 -35.95
C VAL A 835 26.96 25.27 -35.02
N ARG A 836 26.65 25.18 -33.71
CA ARG A 836 27.51 24.51 -32.73
C ARG A 836 27.60 23.00 -33.00
N PHE A 837 26.48 22.37 -33.33
CA PHE A 837 26.43 20.94 -33.66
C PHE A 837 27.01 20.67 -35.04
N LEU A 838 26.75 21.55 -36.02
CA LEU A 838 27.34 21.47 -37.36
C LEU A 838 28.86 21.45 -37.32
N LYS A 839 29.49 22.31 -36.50
CA LYS A 839 30.96 22.33 -36.31
C LYS A 839 31.49 20.97 -35.85
N ILE A 840 30.86 20.42 -34.81
CA ILE A 840 31.25 19.15 -34.20
C ILE A 840 31.08 18.01 -35.20
N TYR A 841 29.97 17.99 -35.92
CA TYR A 841 29.67 16.97 -36.91
C TYR A 841 30.62 17.05 -38.12
N ALA A 842 30.92 18.25 -38.61
CA ALA A 842 31.86 18.44 -39.71
C ALA A 842 33.27 17.96 -39.35
N GLN A 843 33.74 18.25 -38.12
CA GLN A 843 35.01 17.72 -37.62
C GLN A 843 35.02 16.18 -37.55
N ALA A 844 33.91 15.57 -37.14
CA ALA A 844 33.76 14.11 -37.16
C ALA A 844 33.77 13.53 -38.59
N CYS A 845 33.13 14.21 -39.54
CA CYS A 845 33.13 13.81 -40.95
C CYS A 845 34.55 13.81 -41.54
N LEU A 846 35.36 14.83 -41.23
CA LEU A 846 36.77 14.89 -41.63
C LEU A 846 37.59 13.74 -41.04
N ALA A 847 37.46 13.49 -39.73
CA ALA A 847 38.14 12.37 -39.09
C ALA A 847 37.74 11.00 -39.68
N LEU A 848 36.50 10.88 -40.20
CA LEU A 848 35.99 9.68 -40.88
C LEU A 848 36.25 9.64 -42.40
N LYS A 849 37.01 10.60 -42.94
CA LYS A 849 37.29 10.74 -44.39
C LYS A 849 36.04 10.94 -45.26
N LYS A 850 34.96 11.50 -44.69
CA LYS A 850 33.72 11.88 -45.40
C LYS A 850 33.78 13.34 -45.85
N THR A 851 34.81 13.68 -46.62
CA THR A 851 35.15 15.06 -46.98
C THR A 851 34.08 15.76 -47.82
N GLY A 852 33.42 15.04 -48.73
CA GLY A 852 32.34 15.60 -49.55
C GLY A 852 31.12 16.06 -48.74
N GLU A 853 30.76 15.29 -47.70
CA GLU A 853 29.66 15.61 -46.79
C GLU A 853 30.01 16.84 -45.93
N ALA A 854 31.25 16.89 -45.42
CA ALA A 854 31.76 18.07 -44.72
C ALA A 854 31.68 19.33 -45.61
N ILE A 855 32.20 19.28 -46.85
CA ILE A 855 32.18 20.40 -47.81
C ILE A 855 30.74 20.88 -48.07
N ALA A 856 29.79 19.98 -48.31
CA ALA A 856 28.40 20.33 -48.58
C ALA A 856 27.75 21.08 -47.40
N LEU A 857 28.04 20.68 -46.16
CA LEU A 857 27.57 21.39 -44.96
C LEU A 857 28.09 22.83 -44.92
N PHE A 858 29.35 23.03 -45.32
CA PHE A 858 29.99 24.35 -45.32
C PHE A 858 29.46 25.27 -46.43
N GLU A 859 29.24 24.74 -47.63
CA GLU A 859 28.72 25.50 -48.77
C GLU A 859 27.27 25.95 -48.56
N ALA A 860 26.51 25.27 -47.70
CA ALA A 860 25.14 25.62 -47.34
C ALA A 860 25.02 26.77 -46.31
N GLN A 861 26.11 27.21 -45.66
CA GLN A 861 26.06 28.23 -44.61
C GLN A 861 26.23 29.66 -45.13
N ASN A 862 25.36 30.56 -44.66
CA ASN A 862 25.48 32.00 -44.94
C ASN A 862 26.41 32.68 -43.90
N LYS A 863 27.57 33.17 -44.37
CA LYS A 863 28.61 33.86 -43.56
C LYS A 863 29.13 33.03 -42.37
N PRO A 864 29.87 31.94 -42.62
CA PRO A 864 30.50 31.14 -41.57
C PRO A 864 31.52 31.94 -40.75
N ASP A 865 31.65 31.63 -39.46
CA ASP A 865 32.68 32.23 -38.59
C ASP A 865 34.08 31.65 -38.84
N ASP A 866 35.11 32.25 -38.24
CA ASP A 866 36.51 31.89 -38.51
C ASP A 866 36.82 30.41 -38.21
N GLU A 867 36.22 29.84 -37.16
CA GLU A 867 36.41 28.44 -36.81
C GLU A 867 35.75 27.52 -37.86
N PHE A 868 34.54 27.86 -38.30
CA PHE A 868 33.84 27.16 -39.36
C PHE A 868 34.59 27.24 -40.69
N CYS A 869 35.16 28.40 -41.03
CA CYS A 869 36.02 28.63 -42.20
C CYS A 869 37.31 27.80 -42.16
N LEU A 870 37.92 27.65 -40.97
CA LEU A 870 39.11 26.79 -40.81
C LEU A 870 38.79 25.33 -41.08
N ILE A 871 37.70 24.81 -40.51
CA ILE A 871 37.29 23.41 -40.75
C ILE A 871 36.95 23.21 -42.24
N TYR A 872 36.33 24.19 -42.89
CA TYR A 872 36.05 24.16 -44.33
C TYR A 872 37.32 24.11 -45.18
N ALA A 873 38.32 24.94 -44.86
CA ALA A 873 39.60 24.93 -45.56
C ALA A 873 40.35 23.60 -45.39
N GLU A 874 40.31 23.00 -44.20
CA GLU A 874 40.84 21.65 -43.95
C GLU A 874 40.11 20.59 -44.79
N ALA A 875 38.78 20.68 -44.90
CA ALA A 875 37.98 19.80 -45.75
C ALA A 875 38.37 19.88 -47.23
N LEU A 876 38.51 21.10 -47.76
CA LEU A 876 38.93 21.35 -49.13
C LEU A 876 40.35 20.86 -49.39
N ARG A 877 41.27 21.03 -48.42
CA ARG A 877 42.63 20.49 -48.48
C ARG A 877 42.62 18.97 -48.60
N GLU A 878 41.87 18.27 -47.76
CA GLU A 878 41.77 16.81 -47.80
C GLU A 878 41.11 16.29 -49.09
N ALA A 879 40.22 17.08 -49.69
CA ALA A 879 39.63 16.80 -50.99
C ALA A 879 40.53 17.18 -52.19
N GLY A 880 41.75 17.69 -51.95
CA GLY A 880 42.68 18.12 -53.01
C GLY A 880 42.33 19.44 -53.71
N ARG A 881 41.34 20.20 -53.19
CA ARG A 881 40.91 21.51 -53.73
C ARG A 881 41.77 22.65 -53.15
N PHE A 882 43.09 22.57 -53.30
CA PHE A 882 44.06 23.43 -52.60
C PHE A 882 43.90 24.93 -52.87
N SER A 883 43.69 25.34 -54.12
CA SER A 883 43.51 26.75 -54.49
C SER A 883 42.27 27.38 -53.83
N GLN A 884 41.19 26.61 -53.75
CA GLN A 884 39.96 27.03 -53.08
C GLN A 884 40.13 27.06 -51.56
N ALA A 885 40.81 26.07 -50.98
CA ALA A 885 41.15 26.06 -49.57
C ALA A 885 41.99 27.29 -49.20
N LEU A 886 43.01 27.61 -50.00
CA LEU A 886 43.87 28.79 -49.82
C LEU A 886 43.07 30.08 -49.93
N SER A 887 42.14 30.18 -50.88
CA SER A 887 41.25 31.34 -51.00
C SER A 887 40.34 31.51 -49.78
N VAL A 888 39.82 30.42 -49.19
CA VAL A 888 38.99 30.48 -47.99
C VAL A 888 39.80 31.04 -46.82
N VAL A 889 41.00 30.49 -46.59
CA VAL A 889 41.88 30.95 -45.51
C VAL A 889 42.26 32.42 -45.72
N ARG A 890 42.66 32.83 -46.93
CA ARG A 890 43.03 34.21 -47.26
C ARG A 890 41.90 35.22 -47.05
N ASN A 891 40.72 34.92 -47.59
CA ASN A 891 39.70 35.93 -47.83
C ASN A 891 38.53 35.87 -46.85
N LYS A 892 38.33 34.73 -46.16
CA LYS A 892 37.16 34.53 -45.27
C LYS A 892 37.51 34.55 -43.79
N LEU A 893 38.78 34.43 -43.40
CA LEU A 893 39.19 34.52 -42.01
C LEU A 893 39.40 35.97 -41.58
N SER A 894 38.74 36.38 -40.49
CA SER A 894 38.90 37.70 -39.90
C SER A 894 40.08 37.77 -38.92
N ARG A 895 40.44 36.64 -38.29
CA ARG A 895 41.56 36.53 -37.35
C ARG A 895 42.41 35.30 -37.63
N TYR A 896 43.72 35.49 -37.60
CA TYR A 896 44.66 34.40 -37.74
C TYR A 896 45.21 33.96 -36.38
N ASN A 897 44.84 32.75 -35.98
CA ASN A 897 45.50 32.03 -34.90
C ASN A 897 46.64 31.15 -35.46
N GLN A 898 47.40 30.49 -34.59
CA GLN A 898 48.51 29.63 -35.01
C GLN A 898 48.08 28.56 -36.04
N LYS A 899 46.93 27.90 -35.83
CA LYS A 899 46.44 26.86 -36.75
C LYS A 899 46.10 27.43 -38.13
N ALA A 900 45.46 28.59 -38.17
CA ALA A 900 45.13 29.30 -39.40
C ALA A 900 46.39 29.64 -40.21
N TRP A 901 47.41 30.16 -39.54
CA TRP A 901 48.69 30.46 -40.18
C TRP A 901 49.41 29.20 -40.69
N MET A 902 49.42 28.12 -39.90
CA MET A 902 50.00 26.85 -40.32
C MET A 902 49.29 26.27 -41.55
N LEU A 903 47.95 26.29 -41.55
CA LEU A 903 47.15 25.80 -42.66
C LEU A 903 47.33 26.65 -43.92
N ARG A 904 47.36 27.98 -43.80
CA ARG A 904 47.65 28.89 -44.92
C ARG A 904 49.00 28.61 -45.53
N CYS A 905 50.01 28.45 -44.67
CA CYS A 905 51.37 28.17 -45.06
C CYS A 905 51.50 26.85 -45.84
N GLU A 906 50.88 25.79 -45.34
CA GLU A 906 50.84 24.49 -46.00
C GLU A 906 50.13 24.60 -47.36
N LEU A 907 48.96 25.23 -47.41
CA LEU A 907 48.19 25.41 -48.63
C LEU A 907 48.90 26.29 -49.67
N ALA A 908 49.61 27.33 -49.24
CA ALA A 908 50.40 28.19 -50.12
C ALA A 908 51.54 27.42 -50.77
N GLN A 909 52.26 26.57 -50.01
CA GLN A 909 53.29 25.67 -50.57
C GLN A 909 52.68 24.66 -51.55
N LEU A 910 51.52 24.07 -51.23
CA LEU A 910 50.82 23.14 -52.12
C LEU A 910 50.29 23.81 -53.40
N CYS A 911 50.09 25.13 -53.39
CA CYS A 911 49.72 25.93 -54.55
C CYS A 911 50.91 26.62 -55.22
N GLU A 912 52.15 26.34 -54.79
CA GLU A 912 53.39 26.98 -55.26
C GLU A 912 53.41 28.52 -55.11
N ASP A 913 52.63 29.06 -54.17
CA ASP A 913 52.63 30.48 -53.80
C ASP A 913 53.69 30.73 -52.72
N TRP A 914 54.94 30.79 -53.16
CA TRP A 914 56.11 30.87 -52.28
C TRP A 914 56.23 32.20 -51.53
N ASP A 915 55.69 33.29 -52.09
CA ASP A 915 55.59 34.60 -51.41
C ASP A 915 54.70 34.49 -50.17
N ASP A 916 53.48 33.96 -50.33
CA ASP A 916 52.54 33.83 -49.20
C ASP A 916 53.00 32.77 -48.18
N ALA A 917 53.61 31.68 -48.64
CA ALA A 917 54.20 30.68 -47.76
C ALA A 917 55.31 31.28 -46.87
N TYR A 918 56.18 32.11 -47.44
CA TYR A 918 57.24 32.81 -46.72
C TYR A 918 56.66 33.80 -45.70
N ASP A 919 55.68 34.61 -46.11
CA ASP A 919 55.05 35.60 -45.23
C ASP A 919 54.28 34.93 -44.07
N CYS A 920 53.61 33.80 -44.32
CA CYS A 920 52.97 33.02 -43.26
C CYS A 920 53.97 32.48 -42.24
N TRP A 921 55.11 31.94 -42.70
CA TRP A 921 56.18 31.46 -41.82
C TRP A 921 56.80 32.58 -40.98
N LEU A 922 56.99 33.75 -41.58
CA LEU A 922 57.49 34.93 -40.89
C LEU A 922 56.52 35.39 -39.79
N ASN A 923 55.22 35.39 -40.06
CA ASN A 923 54.19 35.74 -39.08
C ASN A 923 54.06 34.69 -37.96
N LEU A 924 54.21 33.40 -38.27
CA LEU A 924 54.28 32.34 -37.25
C LEU A 924 55.48 32.53 -36.32
N LEU A 925 56.66 32.83 -36.84
CA LEU A 925 57.86 33.12 -36.04
C LEU A 925 57.69 34.38 -35.18
N ARG A 926 57.04 35.43 -35.72
CA ARG A 926 56.82 36.69 -34.99
C ARG A 926 55.82 36.56 -33.84
N HIS A 927 54.70 35.88 -34.08
CA HIS A 927 53.58 35.84 -33.13
C HIS A 927 53.54 34.57 -32.27
N TYR A 928 54.15 33.47 -32.72
CA TYR A 928 54.15 32.18 -32.03
C TYR A 928 55.56 31.52 -31.99
N PRO A 929 56.62 32.24 -31.58
CA PRO A 929 58.01 31.77 -31.67
C PRO A 929 58.28 30.47 -30.89
N GLN A 930 57.56 30.24 -29.79
CA GLN A 930 57.78 29.09 -28.90
C GLN A 930 57.26 27.76 -29.47
N ASN A 931 56.43 27.81 -30.51
CA ASN A 931 55.77 26.64 -31.08
C ASN A 931 56.33 26.28 -32.47
N MET A 932 57.48 26.84 -32.83
CA MET A 932 58.12 26.61 -34.11
C MET A 932 58.99 25.34 -34.07
N PRO A 933 58.98 24.50 -35.12
CA PRO A 933 59.80 23.29 -35.15
C PRO A 933 61.29 23.65 -35.14
N ALA A 934 62.14 22.76 -34.63
CA ALA A 934 63.58 23.03 -34.48
C ALA A 934 64.29 23.45 -35.77
N ASN A 935 63.75 23.05 -36.94
CA ASN A 935 64.25 23.44 -38.27
C ASN A 935 63.55 24.68 -38.85
N ALA A 936 62.91 25.51 -38.03
CA ALA A 936 62.17 26.69 -38.45
C ALA A 936 63.01 27.69 -39.26
N ALA A 937 64.24 27.95 -38.82
CA ALA A 937 65.16 28.86 -39.50
C ALA A 937 65.57 28.32 -40.88
N GLU A 938 65.85 27.02 -40.97
CA GLU A 938 66.18 26.34 -42.22
C GLU A 938 65.00 26.33 -43.19
N LYS A 939 63.78 26.05 -42.71
CA LYS A 939 62.56 26.14 -43.51
C LYS A 939 62.30 27.55 -44.05
N LEU A 940 62.48 28.58 -43.21
CA LEU A 940 62.33 29.96 -43.65
C LEU A 940 63.38 30.33 -44.71
N GLN A 941 64.62 29.85 -44.57
CA GLN A 941 65.69 30.05 -45.54
C GLN A 941 65.40 29.33 -46.87
N ASN A 942 64.88 28.10 -46.82
CA ASN A 942 64.49 27.34 -48.01
C ASN A 942 63.31 28.01 -48.74
N LEU A 943 62.30 28.48 -48.02
CA LEU A 943 61.19 29.24 -48.62
C LEU A 943 61.64 30.56 -49.21
N ARG A 944 62.62 31.23 -48.60
CA ARG A 944 63.25 32.43 -49.17
C ARG A 944 63.95 32.15 -50.49
N LEU A 945 64.70 31.05 -50.57
CA LEU A 945 65.34 30.61 -51.82
C LEU A 945 64.28 30.30 -52.89
N LEU A 946 63.26 29.51 -52.56
CA LEU A 946 62.17 29.16 -53.49
C LEU A 946 61.41 30.40 -54.00
N ARG A 947 61.20 31.38 -53.13
CA ARG A 947 60.66 32.69 -53.49
C ARG A 947 61.56 33.43 -54.49
N GLU A 948 62.87 33.40 -54.31
CA GLU A 948 63.84 34.04 -55.23
C GLU A 948 63.96 33.32 -56.59
N PHE A 949 63.65 32.02 -56.66
CA PHE A 949 63.62 31.23 -57.90
C PHE A 949 62.26 31.26 -58.64
N SER A 950 61.19 31.72 -57.98
CA SER A 950 59.86 31.90 -58.58
C SER A 950 59.88 33.05 -59.58
N VAL A 951 60.11 32.75 -60.86
CA VAL A 951 60.00 33.72 -61.96
C VAL A 951 58.57 34.28 -61.99
N LYS A 952 58.42 35.61 -61.92
CA LYS A 952 57.16 36.31 -62.19
C LYS A 952 56.60 35.85 -63.54
N SER A 953 55.52 35.07 -63.52
CA SER A 953 54.66 34.89 -64.68
C SER A 953 53.51 35.89 -64.56
N ASP A 954 53.52 36.90 -65.44
CA ASP A 954 52.38 37.78 -65.66
C ASP A 954 51.27 36.97 -66.38
N ALA A 955 50.13 36.77 -65.72
CA ALA A 955 48.76 36.77 -66.28
C ALA A 955 47.73 36.49 -65.18
#